data_AF-A0A1V4XPB0-F1
#
_entry.id   AF-A0A1V4XPB0-F1
#
_cell.length_a   1.000
_cell.length_b   1.000
_cell.length_c   1.000
_cell.angle_alpha   90.00
_cell.angle_beta   90.00
_cell.angle_gamma   90.00
#
_symmetry.space_group_name_H-M   'P 1'
#
loop_
_entity.id
_entity.type
_entity.pdbx_description
1 polymer ?
#
loop_
_entity_poly.entity_id
_entity_poly.type
_entity_poly.pdbx_seq_one_letter_code
_entity_poly.pdbx_strand_id
1 'polypeptide(L)'
;MKLTQRQLENHLWGAANILRGKTAGQDYKNYILSLMFYKRLCDQWENEADEAIAELERQQGCAFTEKQKAIFRARGEHRFSIPDGARWGDILAVSENIGERLTAAMRAISDSNDELRGVFTVDWNQPAPDGSGKKLIPNEVVHALIQHFDEIDLSNQSVPADILGRAYEYLIKQFADDAGAKAGEFFTPPEVVDILVRILEPEPGDTIYDPTCGSGGMLIHSADFLAEHGHPRTAARYFGQEMNWGNFAIGKINSVLHGLEADIKGGVSTITDPQFLEDGRIRKFSTVLSNFPFSDEFWWLRPEQQTDDKKKKDKLKKEVFGKDGYKDPYGRFGRGTSFKSPPAGYGDYAFILHILASLTDSGRAGVVCPQGVLFRGQPEIEEETGEFDKDGNPKMKRRKADDEHLIRQALLESRLIDAIISLPLNVFYGAGVPACLLILKKDRPAERSDKVLLVYAARHYRELSNQNELRPQDVMRILVHYHAYGDPEKVSSLVNFHRDRIHRLIDQREQEEGERIEAEYQSDADKLAVIDAALVETRAKRKKMIQRIEQKAADTKIHTLEKQQVKLSVKIAQRDERIAEARRRAEEDRQAVTNVGDELVVLYADPDELLKHARVVGLDEIEENEFNLNIPRYVDTFEPEPRIEVKEALVALRNIDMKASEAETILMSLLAKIGYGSL
;
A
#
# COMPACT_ATOMS: atom_id res chain seq x y z
N MET A 1 -7.09 27.47 -9.68
CA MET A 1 -8.21 26.51 -9.85
C MET A 1 -7.81 25.28 -9.06
N LYS A 2 -8.66 24.76 -8.16
CA LYS A 2 -8.30 23.56 -7.39
C LYS A 2 -8.23 22.36 -8.33
N LEU A 3 -7.13 21.62 -8.30
CA LEU A 3 -6.94 20.41 -9.11
C LEU A 3 -7.76 19.27 -8.53
N THR A 4 -8.35 18.46 -9.41
CA THR A 4 -8.95 17.19 -9.01
C THR A 4 -7.88 16.14 -8.71
N GLN A 5 -8.21 15.14 -7.87
CA GLN A 5 -7.33 14.03 -7.50
C GLN A 5 -6.68 13.38 -8.75
N ARG A 6 -7.46 13.06 -9.77
CA ARG A 6 -6.90 12.44 -10.99
C ARG A 6 -6.09 13.40 -11.85
N GLN A 7 -6.46 14.69 -11.95
CA GLN A 7 -5.60 15.63 -12.68
C GLN A 7 -4.21 15.67 -12.06
N LEU A 8 -4.15 15.64 -10.73
CA LEU A 8 -2.90 15.54 -9.99
C LEU A 8 -2.21 14.20 -10.26
N GLU A 9 -2.88 13.06 -10.08
CA GLU A 9 -2.30 11.72 -10.34
C GLU A 9 -1.76 11.56 -11.77
N ASN A 10 -2.53 12.00 -12.78
CA ASN A 10 -2.12 11.96 -14.18
C ASN A 10 -0.92 12.88 -14.44
N HIS A 11 -0.93 14.07 -13.85
CA HIS A 11 0.20 14.99 -13.96
C HIS A 11 1.44 14.39 -13.33
N LEU A 12 1.33 13.88 -12.10
CA LEU A 12 2.42 13.24 -11.39
C LEU A 12 2.95 12.00 -12.13
N TRP A 13 2.07 11.17 -12.69
CA TRP A 13 2.47 10.03 -13.52
C TRP A 13 3.07 10.46 -14.87
N GLY A 14 2.66 11.62 -15.40
CA GLY A 14 3.29 12.27 -16.55
C GLY A 14 4.80 12.46 -16.35
N ALA A 15 5.22 12.86 -15.15
CA ALA A 15 6.64 12.97 -14.80
C ALA A 15 7.37 11.60 -14.85
N ALA A 16 6.69 10.51 -14.49
CA ALA A 16 7.23 9.16 -14.63
C ALA A 16 7.51 8.79 -16.10
N ASN A 17 6.65 9.18 -17.01
CA ASN A 17 6.87 8.94 -18.44
C ASN A 17 8.08 9.71 -18.99
N ILE A 18 8.40 10.89 -18.45
CA ILE A 18 9.59 11.66 -18.84
C ILE A 18 10.88 10.95 -18.40
N LEU A 19 10.88 10.36 -17.21
CA LEU A 19 12.04 9.67 -16.62
C LEU A 19 12.20 8.21 -17.04
N ARG A 20 11.15 7.58 -17.57
CA ARG A 20 11.15 6.13 -17.87
C ARG A 20 12.29 5.77 -18.83
N GLY A 21 13.09 4.78 -18.42
CA GLY A 21 14.25 4.30 -19.19
C GLY A 21 15.49 5.22 -19.15
N LYS A 22 15.50 6.25 -18.27
CA LYS A 22 16.66 7.16 -18.07
C LYS A 22 17.48 6.84 -16.82
N THR A 23 17.00 5.98 -15.94
CA THR A 23 17.70 5.50 -14.74
C THR A 23 17.89 3.98 -14.80
N ALA A 24 18.71 3.44 -13.89
CA ALA A 24 18.80 1.99 -13.71
C ALA A 24 17.49 1.47 -13.10
N GLY A 25 16.87 0.47 -13.75
CA GLY A 25 15.68 -0.21 -13.24
C GLY A 25 14.54 0.74 -12.83
N GLN A 26 14.10 0.61 -11.59
CA GLN A 26 12.94 1.31 -11.00
C GLN A 26 13.33 2.51 -10.11
N ASP A 27 14.61 2.93 -10.12
CA ASP A 27 15.11 4.00 -9.24
C ASP A 27 14.47 5.37 -9.51
N TYR A 28 13.87 5.56 -10.69
CA TYR A 28 13.20 6.80 -11.07
C TYR A 28 12.03 7.17 -10.13
N LYS A 29 11.46 6.21 -9.38
CA LYS A 29 10.46 6.49 -8.34
C LYS A 29 10.99 7.46 -7.28
N ASN A 30 12.23 7.25 -6.82
CA ASN A 30 12.83 8.08 -5.76
C ASN A 30 13.04 9.51 -6.26
N TYR A 31 13.38 9.67 -7.54
CA TYR A 31 13.57 10.98 -8.18
C TYR A 31 12.25 11.75 -8.25
N ILE A 32 11.17 11.12 -8.71
CA ILE A 32 9.86 11.77 -8.89
C ILE A 32 9.25 12.16 -7.55
N LEU A 33 9.24 11.23 -6.58
CA LEU A 33 8.68 11.47 -5.25
C LEU A 33 9.46 12.58 -4.52
N SER A 34 10.79 12.58 -4.63
CA SER A 34 11.63 13.64 -4.08
C SER A 34 11.39 15.00 -4.76
N LEU A 35 11.28 15.03 -6.10
CA LEU A 35 11.05 16.27 -6.83
C LEU A 35 9.69 16.88 -6.54
N MET A 36 8.64 16.05 -6.50
CA MET A 36 7.29 16.47 -6.11
C MET A 36 7.29 17.06 -4.70
N PHE A 37 7.96 16.40 -3.75
CA PHE A 37 8.05 16.92 -2.38
C PHE A 37 8.82 18.24 -2.30
N TYR A 38 9.93 18.36 -3.03
CA TYR A 38 10.68 19.61 -3.13
C TYR A 38 9.82 20.75 -3.71
N LYS A 39 9.05 20.50 -4.78
CA LYS A 39 8.09 21.45 -5.34
C LYS A 39 7.05 21.87 -4.30
N ARG A 40 6.44 20.89 -3.63
CA ARG A 40 5.46 21.12 -2.55
C ARG A 40 6.01 22.01 -1.44
N LEU A 41 7.24 21.76 -0.98
CA LEU A 41 7.88 22.58 0.06
C LEU A 41 8.05 24.03 -0.41
N CYS A 42 8.54 24.22 -1.63
CA CYS A 42 8.76 25.56 -2.18
C CYS A 42 7.44 26.32 -2.38
N ASP A 43 6.45 25.70 -3.00
CA ASP A 43 5.15 26.34 -3.26
C ASP A 43 4.43 26.69 -1.97
N GLN A 44 4.45 25.78 -0.98
CA GLN A 44 3.83 26.02 0.31
C GLN A 44 4.51 27.17 1.05
N TRP A 45 5.84 27.22 1.02
CA TRP A 45 6.61 28.30 1.63
C TRP A 45 6.30 29.65 0.98
N GLU A 46 6.27 29.72 -0.36
CA GLU A 46 5.94 30.95 -1.09
C GLU A 46 4.49 31.39 -0.80
N ASN A 47 3.53 30.46 -0.77
CA ASN A 47 2.13 30.75 -0.44
C ASN A 47 1.98 31.29 0.99
N GLU A 48 2.61 30.65 1.98
CA GLU A 48 2.60 31.13 3.37
C GLU A 48 3.20 32.54 3.49
N ALA A 49 4.31 32.79 2.77
CA ALA A 49 5.00 34.07 2.80
C ALA A 49 4.13 35.17 2.20
N ASP A 50 3.44 34.88 1.09
CA ASP A 50 2.55 35.81 0.42
C ASP A 50 1.25 36.05 1.20
N GLU A 51 0.68 35.03 1.83
CA GLU A 51 -0.47 35.18 2.71
C GLU A 51 -0.14 36.03 3.95
N ALA A 52 1.03 35.81 4.57
CA ALA A 52 1.48 36.62 5.71
C ALA A 52 1.70 38.08 5.32
N ILE A 53 2.30 38.34 4.15
CA ILE A 53 2.47 39.69 3.61
C ILE A 53 1.11 40.34 3.33
N ALA A 54 0.21 39.64 2.65
CA ALA A 54 -1.11 40.16 2.31
C ALA A 54 -1.91 40.49 3.57
N GLU A 55 -1.79 39.69 4.64
CA GLU A 55 -2.41 39.98 5.93
C GLU A 55 -1.82 41.23 6.58
N LEU A 56 -0.50 41.40 6.56
CA LEU A 56 0.15 42.62 7.07
C LEU A 56 -0.24 43.87 6.26
N GLU A 57 -0.36 43.76 4.93
CA GLU A 57 -0.86 44.85 4.08
C GLU A 57 -2.31 45.21 4.41
N ARG A 58 -3.17 44.21 4.66
CA ARG A 58 -4.55 44.42 5.13
C ARG A 58 -4.60 45.12 6.48
N GLN A 59 -3.77 44.71 7.43
CA GLN A 59 -3.71 45.30 8.77
C GLN A 59 -3.18 46.73 8.77
N GLN A 60 -2.22 47.05 7.91
CA GLN A 60 -1.63 48.39 7.80
C GLN A 60 -2.38 49.30 6.82
N GLY A 61 -3.29 48.75 6.01
CA GLY A 61 -4.06 49.50 5.02
C GLY A 61 -3.22 50.07 3.87
N CYS A 62 -2.03 49.51 3.61
CA CYS A 62 -1.14 49.95 2.54
C CYS A 62 -0.44 48.76 1.88
N ALA A 63 -0.20 48.86 0.57
CA ALA A 63 0.62 47.90 -0.15
C ALA A 63 2.11 48.15 0.13
N PHE A 64 2.87 47.08 0.34
CA PHE A 64 4.31 47.14 0.56
C PHE A 64 5.08 47.18 -0.77
N THR A 65 6.24 47.83 -0.74
CA THR A 65 7.20 47.75 -1.85
C THR A 65 7.85 46.36 -1.91
N GLU A 66 8.37 45.97 -3.07
CA GLU A 66 9.05 44.67 -3.24
C GLU A 66 10.23 44.48 -2.29
N LYS A 67 10.95 45.56 -1.92
CA LYS A 67 12.00 45.51 -0.90
C LYS A 67 11.44 45.19 0.49
N GLN A 68 10.30 45.75 0.86
CA GLN A 68 9.63 45.47 2.13
C GLN A 68 9.09 44.05 2.16
N LYS A 69 8.45 43.60 1.07
CA LYS A 69 7.98 42.22 0.92
C LYS A 69 9.13 41.22 1.08
N ALA A 70 10.27 41.45 0.45
CA ALA A 70 11.46 40.60 0.62
C ALA A 70 11.94 40.52 2.09
N ILE A 71 11.89 41.63 2.83
CA ILE A 71 12.22 41.64 4.27
C ILE A 71 11.20 40.84 5.08
N PHE A 72 9.91 40.96 4.77
CA PHE A 72 8.87 40.19 5.45
C PHE A 72 8.96 38.70 5.14
N ARG A 73 9.20 38.31 3.88
CA ARG A 73 9.45 36.91 3.50
C ARG A 73 10.63 36.31 4.28
N ALA A 74 11.72 37.05 4.43
CA ALA A 74 12.88 36.59 5.20
C ALA A 74 12.65 36.48 6.72
N ARG A 75 11.57 37.08 7.25
CA ARG A 75 11.20 37.09 8.67
C ARG A 75 9.97 36.24 8.98
N GLY A 76 9.33 35.65 7.97
CA GLY A 76 8.13 34.83 8.14
C GLY A 76 8.42 33.60 9.00
N GLU A 77 7.46 33.23 9.84
CA GLU A 77 7.49 31.94 10.55
C GLU A 77 6.90 30.87 9.64
N HIS A 78 7.74 29.92 9.22
CA HIS A 78 7.37 28.81 8.36
C HIS A 78 7.70 27.49 9.07
N ARG A 79 6.91 26.43 8.82
CA ARG A 79 7.22 25.09 9.37
C ARG A 79 8.60 24.60 8.89
N PHE A 80 8.90 24.83 7.61
CA PHE A 80 10.17 24.46 7.00
C PHE A 80 10.91 25.69 6.50
N SER A 81 12.20 25.75 6.77
CA SER A 81 13.11 26.76 6.25
C SER A 81 13.54 26.40 4.82
N ILE A 82 13.32 27.30 3.87
CA ILE A 82 13.80 27.18 2.49
C ILE A 82 14.91 28.22 2.26
N PRO A 83 16.20 27.83 2.26
CA PRO A 83 17.31 28.77 2.11
C PRO A 83 17.26 29.55 0.79
N ASP A 84 17.85 30.74 0.80
CA ASP A 84 18.04 31.53 -0.43
C ASP A 84 18.89 30.76 -1.46
N GLY A 85 18.47 30.79 -2.73
CA GLY A 85 19.10 30.00 -3.80
C GLY A 85 18.62 28.54 -3.87
N ALA A 86 17.75 28.11 -2.94
CA ALA A 86 17.16 26.77 -2.94
C ALA A 86 15.66 26.77 -3.29
N ARG A 87 15.07 27.91 -3.66
CA ARG A 87 13.64 27.99 -4.00
C ARG A 87 13.39 27.46 -5.41
N TRP A 88 12.15 27.07 -5.68
CA TRP A 88 11.76 26.56 -7.00
C TRP A 88 12.11 27.53 -8.14
N GLY A 89 11.81 28.82 -7.95
CA GLY A 89 12.13 29.88 -8.92
C GLY A 89 13.64 30.04 -9.18
N ASP A 90 14.48 29.78 -8.17
CA ASP A 90 15.94 29.82 -8.34
C ASP A 90 16.41 28.71 -9.28
N ILE A 91 15.83 27.51 -9.15
CA ILE A 91 16.13 26.37 -10.02
C ILE A 91 15.57 26.57 -11.43
N LEU A 92 14.36 27.11 -11.55
CA LEU A 92 13.72 27.41 -12.83
C LEU A 92 14.55 28.40 -13.66
N ALA A 93 15.26 29.33 -13.02
CA ALA A 93 16.12 30.31 -13.67
C ALA A 93 17.50 29.75 -14.12
N VAL A 94 17.85 28.51 -13.78
CA VAL A 94 19.14 27.90 -14.12
C VAL A 94 19.18 27.45 -15.58
N SER A 95 20.11 27.99 -16.36
CA SER A 95 20.31 27.58 -17.76
C SER A 95 21.33 26.45 -17.95
N GLU A 96 22.25 26.25 -17.01
CA GLU A 96 23.33 25.28 -17.10
C GLU A 96 23.53 24.54 -15.77
N ASN A 97 23.92 23.26 -15.84
CA ASN A 97 24.16 22.42 -14.65
C ASN A 97 22.97 22.33 -13.68
N ILE A 98 21.75 22.34 -14.23
CA ILE A 98 20.52 22.30 -13.45
C ILE A 98 20.45 21.13 -12.45
N GLY A 99 20.92 19.93 -12.83
CA GLY A 99 20.94 18.78 -11.91
C GLY A 99 21.85 18.99 -10.69
N GLU A 100 22.99 19.65 -10.86
CA GLU A 100 23.89 19.97 -9.74
C GLU A 100 23.25 21.00 -8.81
N ARG A 101 22.66 22.06 -9.38
CA ARG A 101 21.95 23.10 -8.62
C ARG A 101 20.75 22.54 -7.86
N LEU A 102 19.95 21.69 -8.50
CA LEU A 102 18.80 21.02 -7.90
C LEU A 102 19.22 20.14 -6.72
N THR A 103 20.29 19.36 -6.89
CA THR A 103 20.83 18.52 -5.81
C THR A 103 21.32 19.37 -4.64
N ALA A 104 22.02 20.47 -4.91
CA ALA A 104 22.49 21.38 -3.88
C ALA A 104 21.34 22.05 -3.12
N ALA A 105 20.28 22.48 -3.82
CA ALA A 105 19.09 23.08 -3.21
C ALA A 105 18.34 22.09 -2.31
N MET A 106 18.08 20.87 -2.78
CA MET A 106 17.45 19.82 -1.98
C MET A 106 18.26 19.50 -0.71
N ARG A 107 19.59 19.39 -0.82
CA ARG A 107 20.47 19.18 0.35
C ARG A 107 20.41 20.35 1.32
N ALA A 108 20.48 21.59 0.83
CA ALA A 108 20.39 22.79 1.68
C ALA A 108 19.08 22.85 2.46
N ILE A 109 17.95 22.47 1.86
CA ILE A 109 16.67 22.36 2.55
C ILE A 109 16.73 21.26 3.61
N SER A 110 17.20 20.05 3.27
CA SER A 110 17.34 18.97 4.24
C SER A 110 18.23 19.36 5.44
N ASP A 111 19.34 20.04 5.20
CA ASP A 111 20.30 20.43 6.24
C ASP A 111 19.76 21.56 7.14
N SER A 112 18.86 22.39 6.62
CA SER A 112 18.23 23.49 7.36
C SER A 112 17.03 23.05 8.20
N ASN A 113 16.58 21.80 8.07
CA ASN A 113 15.38 21.29 8.71
C ASN A 113 15.63 19.92 9.34
N ASP A 114 15.66 19.84 10.67
CA ASP A 114 15.92 18.59 11.39
C ASP A 114 14.93 17.47 11.02
N GLU A 115 13.66 17.82 10.83
CA GLU A 115 12.61 16.88 10.40
C GLU A 115 12.85 16.35 8.98
N LEU A 116 13.53 17.09 8.10
CA LEU A 116 13.76 16.69 6.70
C LEU A 116 15.12 16.01 6.46
N ARG A 117 15.93 15.82 7.51
CA ARG A 117 17.22 15.13 7.37
C ARG A 117 17.05 13.75 6.75
N GLY A 118 17.83 13.47 5.71
CA GLY A 118 17.88 12.20 4.98
C GLY A 118 16.70 11.97 4.03
N VAL A 119 15.82 12.96 3.83
CA VAL A 119 14.67 12.83 2.91
C VAL A 119 15.09 12.87 1.45
N PHE A 120 16.08 13.68 1.08
CA PHE A 120 16.56 13.76 -0.30
C PHE A 120 17.77 12.85 -0.53
N THR A 121 17.52 11.64 -1.02
CA THR A 121 18.54 10.61 -1.23
C THR A 121 19.07 10.53 -2.66
N VAL A 122 18.42 11.21 -3.60
CA VAL A 122 18.77 11.19 -5.03
C VAL A 122 19.82 12.24 -5.40
N ASP A 123 20.68 11.92 -6.37
CA ASP A 123 21.66 12.85 -6.93
C ASP A 123 21.36 13.09 -8.41
N TRP A 124 20.85 14.28 -8.73
CA TRP A 124 20.50 14.69 -10.09
C TRP A 124 21.72 15.00 -10.96
N ASN A 125 22.92 14.95 -10.39
CA ASN A 125 24.20 15.11 -11.08
C ASN A 125 25.03 13.82 -11.10
N GLN A 126 24.44 12.67 -10.75
CA GLN A 126 25.11 11.37 -10.75
C GLN A 126 25.73 11.08 -12.13
N PRO A 127 27.00 10.63 -12.20
CA PRO A 127 27.62 10.22 -13.46
C PRO A 127 27.01 8.89 -13.95
N ALA A 128 26.92 8.74 -15.27
CA ALA A 128 26.52 7.48 -15.88
C ALA A 128 27.56 6.37 -15.57
N PRO A 129 27.11 5.11 -15.35
CA PRO A 129 27.99 4.02 -14.96
C PRO A 129 28.88 3.49 -16.10
N ASP A 130 28.72 4.03 -17.32
CA ASP A 130 29.45 3.61 -18.52
C ASP A 130 30.87 4.21 -18.62
N GLY A 131 31.29 5.00 -17.63
CA GLY A 131 32.60 5.64 -17.61
C GLY A 131 32.76 6.78 -18.63
N SER A 132 31.68 7.19 -19.30
CA SER A 132 31.72 8.27 -20.30
C SER A 132 31.91 9.67 -19.71
N GLY A 133 31.76 9.81 -18.39
CA GLY A 133 31.75 11.11 -17.70
C GLY A 133 30.47 11.93 -17.96
N LYS A 134 29.53 11.40 -18.74
CA LYS A 134 28.20 12.00 -18.92
C LYS A 134 27.37 11.80 -17.66
N LYS A 135 26.33 12.64 -17.51
CA LYS A 135 25.34 12.50 -16.44
C LYS A 135 24.41 11.33 -16.73
N LEU A 136 23.97 10.63 -15.68
CA LEU A 136 22.96 9.58 -15.76
C LEU A 136 21.65 10.14 -16.33
N ILE A 137 21.19 11.27 -15.78
CA ILE A 137 20.03 12.01 -16.28
C ILE A 137 20.54 13.28 -16.98
N PRO A 138 20.32 13.43 -18.30
CA PRO A 138 20.72 14.63 -19.03
C PRO A 138 20.03 15.89 -18.51
N ASN A 139 20.71 17.04 -18.57
CA ASN A 139 20.16 18.31 -18.09
C ASN A 139 18.86 18.69 -18.81
N GLU A 140 18.69 18.31 -20.08
CA GLU A 140 17.48 18.56 -20.88
C GLU A 140 16.28 17.80 -20.32
N VAL A 141 16.51 16.60 -19.78
CA VAL A 141 15.48 15.79 -19.12
C VAL A 141 15.12 16.40 -17.76
N VAL A 142 16.12 16.83 -16.99
CA VAL A 142 15.87 17.55 -15.72
C VAL A 142 15.07 18.82 -15.98
N HIS A 143 15.43 19.61 -17.00
CA HIS A 143 14.69 20.80 -17.39
C HIS A 143 13.24 20.48 -17.80
N ALA A 144 13.02 19.41 -18.59
CA ALA A 144 11.67 18.98 -18.95
C ALA A 144 10.83 18.60 -17.72
N LEU A 145 11.42 17.95 -16.72
CA LEU A 145 10.73 17.62 -15.46
C LEU A 145 10.41 18.87 -14.64
N ILE A 146 11.35 19.81 -14.51
CA ILE A 146 11.11 21.07 -13.81
C ILE A 146 9.98 21.85 -14.49
N GLN A 147 10.01 21.99 -15.82
CA GLN A 147 8.92 22.64 -16.57
C GLN A 147 7.58 21.93 -16.37
N HIS A 148 7.58 20.59 -16.39
CA HIS A 148 6.38 19.81 -16.13
C HIS A 148 5.79 20.13 -14.74
N PHE A 149 6.58 20.01 -13.67
CA PHE A 149 6.09 20.32 -12.31
C PHE A 149 5.74 21.81 -12.09
N ASP A 150 6.31 22.73 -12.88
CA ASP A 150 6.01 24.18 -12.81
C ASP A 150 4.58 24.51 -13.28
N GLU A 151 3.96 23.66 -14.11
CA GLU A 151 2.60 23.87 -14.63
C GLU A 151 1.53 23.91 -13.51
N ILE A 152 1.85 23.37 -12.34
CA ILE A 152 0.92 23.20 -11.23
C ILE A 152 1.50 23.82 -9.95
N ASP A 153 0.70 24.66 -9.30
CA ASP A 153 0.91 25.06 -7.92
C ASP A 153 0.50 23.92 -6.97
N LEU A 154 1.47 23.35 -6.26
CA LEU A 154 1.30 22.31 -5.26
C LEU A 154 1.20 22.89 -3.85
N SER A 155 0.94 24.18 -3.63
CA SER A 155 0.65 24.73 -2.30
C SER A 155 -0.65 24.16 -1.70
N ASN A 156 -0.86 24.30 -0.37
CA ASN A 156 -2.11 23.91 0.30
C ASN A 156 -3.33 24.68 -0.23
N GLN A 157 -3.12 25.86 -0.80
CA GLN A 157 -4.19 26.67 -1.38
C GLN A 157 -4.76 26.00 -2.65
N SER A 158 -3.87 25.48 -3.50
CA SER A 158 -4.22 24.86 -4.78
C SER A 158 -4.50 23.35 -4.65
N VAL A 159 -3.69 22.66 -3.85
CA VAL A 159 -3.76 21.22 -3.58
C VAL A 159 -3.71 20.97 -2.06
N PRO A 160 -4.86 20.77 -1.41
CA PRO A 160 -4.94 20.36 0.00
C PRO A 160 -4.04 19.16 0.33
N ALA A 161 -3.50 19.14 1.56
CA ALA A 161 -2.57 18.10 2.02
C ALA A 161 -3.14 16.68 1.90
N ASP A 162 -4.43 16.48 2.17
CA ASP A 162 -5.10 15.19 2.06
C ASP A 162 -5.18 14.69 0.61
N ILE A 163 -5.43 15.59 -0.35
CA ILE A 163 -5.44 15.28 -1.79
C ILE A 163 -4.04 14.90 -2.25
N LEU A 164 -3.02 15.68 -1.87
CA LEU A 164 -1.64 15.39 -2.26
C LEU A 164 -1.13 14.10 -1.63
N GLY A 165 -1.46 13.84 -0.35
CA GLY A 165 -1.13 12.60 0.33
C GLY A 165 -1.71 11.37 -0.37
N ARG A 166 -3.01 11.41 -0.73
CA ARG A 166 -3.65 10.33 -1.51
C ARG A 166 -3.00 10.14 -2.88
N ALA A 167 -2.64 11.23 -3.57
CA ALA A 167 -1.96 11.14 -4.87
C ALA A 167 -0.55 10.55 -4.75
N TYR A 168 0.13 10.80 -3.63
CA TYR A 168 1.43 10.22 -3.30
C TYR A 168 1.34 8.72 -3.02
N GLU A 169 0.36 8.27 -2.23
CA GLU A 169 0.08 6.84 -2.02
C GLU A 169 -0.28 6.13 -3.33
N TYR A 170 -1.08 6.77 -4.19
CA TYR A 170 -1.36 6.27 -5.53
C TYR A 170 -0.08 6.07 -6.35
N LEU A 171 0.84 7.05 -6.36
CA LEU A 171 2.12 6.90 -7.05
C LEU A 171 2.95 5.74 -6.49
N ILE A 172 3.05 5.61 -5.17
CA ILE A 172 3.77 4.49 -4.53
C ILE A 172 3.21 3.15 -5.01
N LYS A 173 1.87 3.02 -5.02
CA LYS A 173 1.19 1.84 -5.54
C LYS A 173 1.50 1.59 -7.02
N GLN A 174 1.42 2.61 -7.87
CA GLN A 174 1.75 2.47 -9.29
C GLN A 174 3.21 2.07 -9.53
N PHE A 175 4.16 2.58 -8.74
CA PHE A 175 5.55 2.13 -8.82
C PHE A 175 5.74 0.69 -8.33
N ALA A 176 4.95 0.24 -7.35
CA ALA A 176 4.93 -1.17 -6.95
C ALA A 176 4.38 -2.07 -8.07
N ASP A 177 3.27 -1.65 -8.72
CA ASP A 177 2.68 -2.33 -9.88
C ASP A 177 3.68 -2.46 -11.05
N ASP A 178 4.40 -1.37 -11.39
CA ASP A 178 5.36 -1.34 -12.51
C ASP A 178 6.65 -2.15 -12.22
N ALA A 179 7.03 -2.30 -10.95
CA ALA A 179 8.22 -3.06 -10.55
C ALA A 179 8.04 -4.59 -10.67
N GLY A 180 6.80 -5.09 -10.68
CA GLY A 180 6.48 -6.51 -10.80
C GLY A 180 7.09 -7.37 -9.69
N ALA A 181 7.34 -8.66 -9.99
CA ALA A 181 7.73 -9.66 -8.99
C ALA A 181 9.08 -9.44 -8.30
N LYS A 182 9.92 -8.51 -8.80
CA LYS A 182 11.26 -8.24 -8.26
C LYS A 182 11.28 -7.19 -7.15
N ALA A 183 10.14 -6.62 -6.77
CA ALA A 183 10.06 -5.57 -5.76
C ALA A 183 10.35 -6.03 -4.31
N GLY A 184 10.68 -7.32 -4.11
CA GLY A 184 11.37 -8.02 -3.01
C GLY A 184 10.96 -7.81 -1.55
N GLU A 185 10.69 -6.58 -1.19
CA GLU A 185 10.59 -6.03 0.16
C GLU A 185 9.20 -5.38 0.30
N PHE A 186 8.20 -6.13 -0.16
CA PHE A 186 7.05 -5.69 -0.95
C PHE A 186 5.99 -4.84 -0.24
N PHE A 187 5.53 -3.79 -0.92
CA PHE A 187 4.35 -2.99 -0.60
C PHE A 187 3.19 -3.86 -0.09
N THR A 188 2.64 -3.50 1.07
CA THR A 188 1.51 -4.23 1.68
C THR A 188 0.21 -3.76 1.03
N PRO A 189 -0.62 -4.66 0.49
CA PRO A 189 -1.91 -4.28 -0.09
C PRO A 189 -2.76 -3.49 0.91
N PRO A 190 -3.39 -2.37 0.51
CA PRO A 190 -4.17 -1.51 1.41
C PRO A 190 -5.26 -2.26 2.16
N GLU A 191 -5.85 -3.28 1.54
CA GLU A 191 -6.89 -4.12 2.14
C GLU A 191 -6.35 -4.96 3.31
N VAL A 192 -5.11 -5.45 3.19
CA VAL A 192 -4.43 -6.18 4.27
C VAL A 192 -4.08 -5.24 5.41
N VAL A 193 -3.63 -4.02 5.11
CA VAL A 193 -3.36 -2.98 6.11
C VAL A 193 -4.65 -2.59 6.84
N ASP A 194 -5.74 -2.37 6.11
CA ASP A 194 -7.06 -2.05 6.67
C ASP A 194 -7.55 -3.14 7.64
N ILE A 195 -7.39 -4.42 7.27
CA ILE A 195 -7.70 -5.55 8.16
C ILE A 195 -6.87 -5.47 9.45
N LEU A 196 -5.55 -5.32 9.34
CA LEU A 196 -4.67 -5.27 10.52
C LEU A 196 -5.03 -4.09 11.43
N VAL A 197 -5.18 -2.88 10.88
CA VAL A 197 -5.51 -1.69 11.67
C VAL A 197 -6.87 -1.84 12.35
N ARG A 198 -7.88 -2.41 11.68
CA ARG A 198 -9.21 -2.62 12.28
C ARG A 198 -9.26 -3.76 13.28
N ILE A 199 -8.35 -4.73 13.19
CA ILE A 199 -8.15 -5.75 14.22
C ILE A 199 -7.48 -5.16 15.46
N LEU A 200 -6.50 -4.28 15.25
CA LEU A 200 -5.75 -3.69 16.35
C LEU A 200 -6.47 -2.49 16.97
N GLU A 201 -7.36 -1.81 16.27
CA GLU A 201 -8.17 -0.70 16.80
C GLU A 201 -7.31 0.35 17.55
N PRO A 202 -6.38 1.08 16.88
CA PRO A 202 -5.60 2.13 17.53
C PRO A 202 -6.44 3.14 18.30
N GLU A 203 -5.98 3.54 19.49
CA GLU A 203 -6.69 4.48 20.38
C GLU A 203 -5.90 5.78 20.57
N PRO A 204 -6.56 6.90 20.93
CA PRO A 204 -5.87 8.10 21.38
C PRO A 204 -4.88 7.82 22.52
N GLY A 205 -3.66 8.30 22.38
CA GLY A 205 -2.56 8.07 23.33
C GLY A 205 -1.67 6.87 22.98
N ASP A 206 -2.07 6.03 22.00
CA ASP A 206 -1.23 4.92 21.57
C ASP A 206 0.13 5.39 21.04
N THR A 207 1.16 4.58 21.30
CA THR A 207 2.44 4.66 20.60
C THR A 207 2.48 3.51 19.60
N ILE A 208 2.43 3.85 18.32
CA ILE A 208 2.31 2.90 17.21
C ILE A 208 3.67 2.76 16.53
N TYR A 209 4.17 1.53 16.44
CA TYR A 209 5.50 1.24 15.89
C TYR A 209 5.43 0.27 14.72
N ASP A 210 6.20 0.55 13.68
CA ASP A 210 6.48 -0.39 12.59
C ASP A 210 8.01 -0.61 12.45
N PRO A 211 8.53 -1.79 12.80
CA PRO A 211 9.96 -2.09 12.76
C PRO A 211 10.52 -2.22 11.34
N THR A 212 9.69 -2.29 10.31
CA THR A 212 10.10 -2.47 8.90
C THR A 212 9.16 -1.66 8.02
N CYS A 213 9.13 -0.35 8.25
CA CYS A 213 7.99 0.48 7.87
C CYS A 213 7.84 0.75 6.38
N GLY A 214 8.86 0.51 5.56
CA GLY A 214 8.80 0.78 4.13
C GLY A 214 8.40 2.23 3.84
N SER A 215 7.31 2.41 3.09
CA SER A 215 6.73 3.71 2.77
C SER A 215 5.94 4.37 3.92
N GLY A 216 5.85 3.74 5.08
CA GLY A 216 5.07 4.25 6.23
C GLY A 216 3.56 4.05 6.12
N GLY A 217 3.06 3.31 5.11
CA GLY A 217 1.63 3.17 4.85
C GLY A 217 0.81 2.61 6.02
N MET A 218 1.36 1.67 6.80
CA MET A 218 0.67 1.15 8.01
C MET A 218 0.48 2.22 9.09
N LEU A 219 1.43 3.16 9.21
CA LEU A 219 1.33 4.29 10.14
C LEU A 219 0.26 5.28 9.68
N ILE A 220 0.19 5.57 8.37
CA ILE A 220 -0.84 6.43 7.78
C ILE A 220 -2.23 5.84 8.00
N HIS A 221 -2.43 4.56 7.68
CA HIS A 221 -3.71 3.89 7.87
C HIS A 221 -4.15 3.86 9.35
N SER A 222 -3.20 3.73 10.28
CA SER A 222 -3.50 3.83 11.71
C SER A 222 -4.01 5.23 12.09
N ALA A 223 -3.46 6.28 11.49
CA ALA A 223 -3.92 7.64 11.67
C ALA A 223 -5.28 7.92 10.99
N ASP A 224 -5.52 7.33 9.82
CA ASP A 224 -6.81 7.35 9.13
C ASP A 224 -7.89 6.71 9.99
N PHE A 225 -7.61 5.56 10.61
CA PHE A 225 -8.53 4.92 11.53
C PHE A 225 -8.93 5.83 12.69
N LEU A 226 -7.98 6.54 13.31
CA LEU A 226 -8.29 7.53 14.35
C LEU A 226 -9.19 8.65 13.82
N ALA A 227 -8.90 9.16 12.62
CA ALA A 227 -9.71 10.18 11.95
C ALA A 227 -11.14 9.70 11.66
N GLU A 228 -11.31 8.48 11.17
CA GLU A 228 -12.62 7.83 10.96
C GLU A 228 -13.43 7.76 12.26
N HIS A 229 -12.76 7.62 13.41
CA HIS A 229 -13.38 7.54 14.73
C HIS A 229 -13.49 8.91 15.43
N GLY A 230 -13.30 10.01 14.70
CA GLY A 230 -13.50 11.37 15.20
C GLY A 230 -12.35 11.94 16.02
N HIS A 231 -11.16 11.32 15.95
CA HIS A 231 -9.95 11.81 16.61
C HIS A 231 -9.00 12.48 15.62
N PRO A 232 -8.18 13.46 16.04
CA PRO A 232 -7.14 13.98 15.17
C PRO A 232 -6.12 12.88 14.86
N ARG A 233 -5.54 12.92 13.66
CA ARG A 233 -4.47 12.01 13.23
C ARG A 233 -3.28 12.00 14.21
N THR A 234 -3.04 13.10 14.91
CA THR A 234 -1.98 13.26 15.92
C THR A 234 -2.38 12.78 17.31
N ALA A 235 -3.55 12.15 17.49
CA ALA A 235 -3.97 11.59 18.76
C ALA A 235 -3.07 10.42 19.22
N ALA A 236 -2.37 9.77 18.30
CA ALA A 236 -1.34 8.77 18.59
C ALA A 236 0.05 9.25 18.16
N ARG A 237 1.10 8.58 18.65
CA ARG A 237 2.49 8.83 18.28
C ARG A 237 3.02 7.70 17.41
N TYR A 238 3.67 8.05 16.30
CA TYR A 238 4.07 7.09 15.27
C TYR A 238 5.59 6.92 15.23
N PHE A 239 6.04 5.68 15.12
CA PHE A 239 7.46 5.30 15.10
C PHE A 239 7.70 4.30 13.97
N GLY A 240 8.79 4.47 13.23
CA GLY A 240 9.14 3.58 12.12
C GLY A 240 10.63 3.30 12.05
N GLN A 241 11.03 2.10 11.65
CA GLN A 241 12.41 1.82 11.25
C GLN A 241 12.45 1.22 9.85
N GLU A 242 13.38 1.69 9.03
CA GLU A 242 13.56 1.21 7.66
C GLU A 242 15.05 1.09 7.32
N MET A 243 15.46 -0.04 6.75
CA MET A 243 16.87 -0.28 6.42
C MET A 243 17.26 0.38 5.09
N ASN A 244 16.35 0.40 4.11
CA ASN A 244 16.58 0.96 2.79
C ASN A 244 16.41 2.49 2.81
N TRP A 245 17.47 3.23 2.48
CA TRP A 245 17.44 4.71 2.47
C TRP A 245 16.38 5.32 1.55
N GLY A 246 16.08 4.68 0.41
CA GLY A 246 15.04 5.14 -0.50
C GLY A 246 13.64 5.00 0.12
N ASN A 247 13.34 3.83 0.68
CA ASN A 247 12.05 3.61 1.35
C ASN A 247 11.92 4.48 2.61
N PHE A 248 13.00 4.65 3.39
CA PHE A 248 13.06 5.56 4.53
C PHE A 248 12.67 7.00 4.15
N ALA A 249 13.26 7.51 3.06
CA ALA A 249 12.94 8.83 2.54
C ALA A 249 11.47 8.92 2.13
N ILE A 250 10.95 7.92 1.41
CA ILE A 250 9.55 7.85 1.03
C ILE A 250 8.65 7.88 2.27
N GLY A 251 8.95 7.09 3.30
CA GLY A 251 8.18 7.05 4.55
C GLY A 251 8.14 8.37 5.29
N LYS A 252 9.27 9.09 5.36
CA LYS A 252 9.31 10.43 5.96
C LYS A 252 8.51 11.45 5.17
N ILE A 253 8.64 11.47 3.84
CA ILE A 253 7.84 12.34 2.97
C ILE A 253 6.36 12.04 3.18
N ASN A 254 6.00 10.76 3.18
CA ASN A 254 4.62 10.31 3.31
C ASN A 254 3.99 10.77 4.63
N SER A 255 4.74 10.64 5.73
CA SER A 255 4.35 11.17 7.04
C SER A 255 4.05 12.67 6.96
N VAL A 256 4.97 13.47 6.41
CA VAL A 256 4.81 14.93 6.33
C VAL A 256 3.59 15.31 5.48
N LEU A 257 3.39 14.66 4.33
CA LEU A 257 2.27 14.95 3.43
C LEU A 257 0.90 14.64 4.06
N HIS A 258 0.83 13.61 4.92
CA HIS A 258 -0.37 13.26 5.68
C HIS A 258 -0.52 14.02 7.00
N GLY A 259 0.35 15.00 7.26
CA GLY A 259 0.32 15.80 8.49
C GLY A 259 0.70 15.00 9.74
N LEU A 260 1.43 13.90 9.59
CA LEU A 260 1.98 13.13 10.68
C LEU A 260 3.40 13.59 11.02
N GLU A 261 3.75 13.49 12.30
CA GLU A 261 5.10 13.71 12.82
C GLU A 261 5.71 12.36 13.24
N ALA A 262 5.74 11.39 12.33
CA ALA A 262 6.29 10.07 12.62
C ALA A 262 7.81 10.14 12.82
N ASP A 263 8.30 9.60 13.93
CA ASP A 263 9.74 9.43 14.14
C ASP A 263 10.20 8.17 13.40
N ILE A 264 10.72 8.36 12.19
CA ILE A 264 11.24 7.27 11.36
C ILE A 264 12.78 7.28 11.42
N LYS A 265 13.39 6.13 11.68
CA LYS A 265 14.85 5.91 11.68
C LYS A 265 15.27 5.07 10.47
N GLY A 266 16.38 5.41 9.84
CA GLY A 266 16.80 4.89 8.54
C GLY A 266 18.18 4.25 8.52
N GLY A 267 18.40 3.33 7.57
CA GLY A 267 19.73 2.95 7.11
C GLY A 267 20.36 1.72 7.77
N VAL A 268 19.67 1.09 8.73
CA VAL A 268 20.20 -0.04 9.49
C VAL A 268 19.13 -1.08 9.79
N SER A 269 19.56 -2.34 9.95
CA SER A 269 18.68 -3.48 10.21
C SER A 269 18.06 -3.40 11.60
N THR A 270 16.74 -3.59 11.67
CA THR A 270 15.98 -3.63 12.94
C THR A 270 16.38 -4.79 13.85
N ILE A 271 16.94 -5.86 13.28
CA ILE A 271 17.39 -7.00 14.08
C ILE A 271 18.78 -6.77 14.64
N THR A 272 19.75 -6.35 13.82
CA THR A 272 21.14 -6.20 14.31
C THR A 272 21.42 -4.85 14.96
N ASP A 273 20.70 -3.79 14.59
CA ASP A 273 20.88 -2.42 15.06
C ASP A 273 19.53 -1.68 15.24
N PRO A 274 18.66 -2.15 16.16
CA PRO A 274 17.42 -1.47 16.51
C PRO A 274 17.67 -0.05 17.00
N GLN A 275 16.98 0.92 16.40
CA GLN A 275 17.20 2.35 16.68
C GLN A 275 16.32 2.90 17.81
N PHE A 276 15.28 2.15 18.21
CA PHE A 276 14.41 2.53 19.32
C PHE A 276 14.79 1.77 20.58
N LEU A 277 15.70 2.37 21.35
CA LEU A 277 16.19 1.83 22.61
C LEU A 277 15.85 2.76 23.78
N GLU A 278 15.65 2.18 24.95
CA GLU A 278 15.50 2.84 26.24
C GLU A 278 16.42 2.13 27.24
N ASP A 279 17.40 2.83 27.81
CA ASP A 279 18.44 2.27 28.68
C ASP A 279 19.16 1.03 28.12
N GLY A 280 19.41 1.03 26.80
CA GLY A 280 20.07 -0.07 26.08
C GLY A 280 19.18 -1.30 25.86
N ARG A 281 17.88 -1.23 26.17
CA ARG A 281 16.88 -2.26 25.89
C ARG A 281 15.93 -1.80 24.80
N ILE A 282 15.24 -2.73 24.16
CA ILE A 282 14.21 -2.42 23.16
C ILE A 282 13.12 -1.56 23.79
N ARG A 283 12.85 -0.40 23.19
CA ARG A 283 11.78 0.51 23.60
C ARG A 283 10.41 -0.18 23.46
N LYS A 284 9.49 0.14 24.36
CA LYS A 284 8.14 -0.44 24.39
C LYS A 284 7.11 0.47 23.72
N PHE A 285 6.15 -0.16 23.05
CA PHE A 285 5.05 0.45 22.32
C PHE A 285 3.72 -0.26 22.65
N SER A 286 2.60 0.47 22.62
CA SER A 286 1.27 -0.12 22.85
C SER A 286 0.74 -0.89 21.64
N THR A 287 1.07 -0.46 20.43
CA THR A 287 0.63 -1.10 19.18
C THR A 287 1.80 -1.27 18.22
N VAL A 288 1.96 -2.48 17.65
CA VAL A 288 2.97 -2.75 16.64
C VAL A 288 2.33 -3.36 15.38
N LEU A 289 2.59 -2.79 14.22
CA LEU A 289 2.19 -3.35 12.93
C LEU A 289 3.44 -3.64 12.12
N SER A 290 3.49 -4.74 11.37
CA SER A 290 4.66 -5.03 10.56
C SER A 290 4.34 -5.96 9.40
N ASN A 291 4.95 -5.67 8.25
CA ASN A 291 5.20 -6.62 7.18
C ASN A 291 6.72 -6.71 6.99
N PHE A 292 7.35 -7.67 7.68
CA PHE A 292 8.80 -7.83 7.65
C PHE A 292 9.26 -8.61 6.40
N PRO A 293 10.54 -8.51 5.99
CA PRO A 293 11.05 -9.30 4.87
C PRO A 293 11.04 -10.81 5.19
N PHE A 294 10.32 -11.59 4.38
CA PHE A 294 10.13 -13.03 4.64
C PHE A 294 11.42 -13.82 4.43
N SER A 295 11.69 -14.74 5.36
CA SER A 295 12.78 -15.73 5.29
C SER A 295 14.15 -15.12 5.04
N ASP A 296 14.44 -13.95 5.64
CA ASP A 296 15.76 -13.33 5.59
C ASP A 296 16.83 -14.31 6.12
N GLU A 297 17.77 -14.72 5.26
CA GLU A 297 18.85 -15.65 5.62
C GLU A 297 20.05 -14.95 6.29
N PHE A 298 20.03 -13.62 6.33
CA PHE A 298 21.11 -12.78 6.82
C PHE A 298 20.70 -11.90 8.00
N TRP A 299 19.54 -12.19 8.62
CA TRP A 299 18.97 -11.44 9.76
C TRP A 299 19.96 -11.22 10.93
N TRP A 300 20.95 -12.09 11.08
CA TRP A 300 21.96 -12.11 12.14
C TRP A 300 23.27 -11.40 11.75
N LEU A 301 23.35 -10.83 10.54
CA LEU A 301 24.50 -10.09 10.02
C LEU A 301 24.12 -8.65 9.69
N ARG A 302 25.02 -7.72 10.00
CA ARG A 302 24.90 -6.35 9.51
C ARG A 302 25.06 -6.31 7.98
N PRO A 303 24.42 -5.37 7.27
CA PRO A 303 24.46 -5.30 5.81
C PRO A 303 25.88 -5.40 5.22
N GLU A 304 26.88 -4.76 5.85
CA GLU A 304 28.26 -4.74 5.36
C GLU A 304 28.98 -6.10 5.51
N GLN A 305 28.41 -7.01 6.30
CA GLN A 305 28.94 -8.35 6.55
C GLN A 305 28.32 -9.41 5.62
N GLN A 306 27.18 -9.09 4.99
CA GLN A 306 26.44 -10.01 4.14
C GLN A 306 27.23 -10.39 2.89
N THR A 307 27.06 -11.63 2.43
CA THR A 307 27.89 -12.21 1.38
C THR A 307 27.25 -13.48 0.81
N ASP A 308 27.27 -13.60 -0.51
CA ASP A 308 26.83 -14.81 -1.21
C ASP A 308 27.91 -15.91 -1.24
N ASP A 309 29.17 -15.57 -0.92
CA ASP A 309 30.23 -16.57 -0.75
C ASP A 309 29.88 -17.54 0.40
N LYS A 310 29.54 -18.78 0.03
CA LYS A 310 29.16 -19.85 0.96
C LYS A 310 30.21 -20.13 2.02
N LYS A 311 31.51 -20.13 1.69
CA LYS A 311 32.58 -20.41 2.66
C LYS A 311 32.67 -19.30 3.68
N LYS A 312 32.54 -18.05 3.24
CA LYS A 312 32.53 -16.88 4.12
C LYS A 312 31.27 -16.89 5.02
N LYS A 313 30.09 -17.18 4.46
CA LYS A 313 28.82 -17.33 5.20
C LYS A 313 28.92 -18.42 6.27
N ASP A 314 29.44 -19.60 5.93
CA ASP A 314 29.61 -20.72 6.87
C ASP A 314 30.60 -20.39 8.00
N LYS A 315 31.67 -19.65 7.70
CA LYS A 315 32.62 -19.17 8.69
C LYS A 315 31.96 -18.20 9.67
N LEU A 316 31.28 -17.17 9.14
CA LEU A 316 30.55 -16.19 9.95
C LEU A 316 29.47 -16.85 10.82
N LYS A 317 28.74 -17.82 10.28
CA LYS A 317 27.72 -18.57 11.03
C LYS A 317 28.33 -19.28 12.23
N LYS A 318 29.49 -19.92 12.07
CA LYS A 318 30.21 -20.57 13.18
C LYS A 318 30.70 -19.57 14.23
N GLU A 319 31.13 -18.39 13.80
CA GLU A 319 31.59 -17.33 14.70
C GLU A 319 30.43 -16.73 15.53
N VAL A 320 29.28 -16.48 14.89
CA VAL A 320 28.14 -15.80 15.52
C VAL A 320 27.29 -16.75 16.37
N PHE A 321 27.00 -17.96 15.88
CA PHE A 321 26.19 -18.93 16.64
C PHE A 321 27.03 -19.77 17.61
N GLY A 322 28.30 -20.02 17.30
CA GLY A 322 29.20 -20.80 18.14
C GLY A 322 28.68 -22.21 18.47
N LYS A 323 29.26 -22.82 19.53
CA LYS A 323 28.76 -24.09 20.10
C LYS A 323 27.64 -23.89 21.11
N ASP A 324 27.60 -22.72 21.76
CA ASP A 324 26.68 -22.43 22.86
C ASP A 324 25.35 -21.82 22.39
N GLY A 325 25.20 -21.61 21.08
CA GLY A 325 24.04 -20.96 20.46
C GLY A 325 24.16 -19.44 20.38
N TYR A 326 23.33 -18.84 19.53
CA TYR A 326 23.25 -17.40 19.33
C TYR A 326 22.87 -16.68 20.63
N LYS A 327 23.53 -15.55 20.89
CA LYS A 327 23.18 -14.64 21.99
C LYS A 327 22.79 -13.31 21.39
N ASP A 328 21.51 -12.97 21.47
CA ASP A 328 21.00 -11.67 21.04
C ASP A 328 21.60 -10.54 21.92
N PRO A 329 22.20 -9.49 21.34
CA PRO A 329 22.75 -8.36 22.11
C PRO A 329 21.71 -7.63 22.94
N TYR A 330 20.43 -7.69 22.55
CA TYR A 330 19.33 -6.96 23.19
C TYR A 330 18.47 -7.86 24.11
N GLY A 331 18.86 -9.13 24.29
CA GLY A 331 18.19 -10.06 25.20
C GLY A 331 16.78 -10.47 24.80
N ARG A 332 16.42 -10.36 23.52
CA ARG A 332 15.08 -10.71 23.00
C ARG A 332 14.89 -12.22 22.88
N PHE A 333 15.94 -12.93 22.48
CA PHE A 333 15.92 -14.37 22.22
C PHE A 333 17.32 -15.01 22.29
N GLY A 334 17.38 -16.34 22.21
CA GLY A 334 18.62 -17.10 22.22
C GLY A 334 19.14 -17.36 23.64
N ARG A 335 20.46 -17.56 23.74
CA ARG A 335 21.12 -18.03 24.96
C ARG A 335 20.85 -17.09 26.14
N GLY A 336 20.23 -17.64 27.19
CA GLY A 336 19.92 -16.93 28.44
C GLY A 336 18.57 -16.22 28.45
N THR A 337 17.69 -16.53 27.50
CA THR A 337 16.33 -15.96 27.40
C THR A 337 15.28 -17.08 27.37
N SER A 338 14.00 -16.71 27.50
CA SER A 338 12.87 -17.66 27.44
C SER A 338 12.61 -18.23 26.04
N PHE A 339 13.09 -17.56 24.98
CA PHE A 339 12.91 -17.99 23.61
C PHE A 339 14.21 -18.58 23.03
N LYS A 340 14.11 -19.65 22.24
CA LYS A 340 15.25 -20.15 21.48
C LYS A 340 15.68 -19.14 20.41
N SER A 341 16.88 -19.34 19.86
CA SER A 341 17.31 -18.54 18.72
C SER A 341 16.57 -19.00 17.46
N PRO A 342 16.08 -18.08 16.62
CA PRO A 342 15.67 -18.44 15.26
C PRO A 342 16.82 -19.15 14.52
N PRO A 343 16.52 -20.04 13.56
CA PRO A 343 17.53 -20.64 12.71
C PRO A 343 18.26 -19.59 11.88
N ALA A 344 19.58 -19.76 11.67
CA ALA A 344 20.37 -18.81 10.88
C ALA A 344 19.88 -18.60 9.43
N GLY A 345 19.16 -19.59 8.86
CA GLY A 345 18.62 -19.51 7.50
C GLY A 345 17.20 -18.96 7.41
N TYR A 346 16.54 -18.68 8.54
CA TYR A 346 15.14 -18.22 8.55
C TYR A 346 14.96 -17.14 9.64
N GLY A 347 14.90 -15.87 9.22
CA GLY A 347 14.78 -14.71 10.10
C GLY A 347 13.37 -14.41 10.62
N ASP A 348 12.34 -15.13 10.18
CA ASP A 348 10.94 -14.82 10.48
C ASP A 348 10.69 -14.62 12.00
N TYR A 349 11.15 -15.58 12.81
CA TYR A 349 11.01 -15.49 14.27
C TYR A 349 11.92 -14.44 14.91
N ALA A 350 12.99 -13.99 14.26
CA ALA A 350 13.79 -12.88 14.79
C ALA A 350 12.97 -11.58 14.79
N PHE A 351 12.20 -11.33 13.73
CA PHE A 351 11.28 -10.21 13.62
C PHE A 351 10.08 -10.35 14.57
N ILE A 352 9.44 -11.52 14.62
CA ILE A 352 8.30 -11.77 15.55
C ILE A 352 8.73 -11.55 17.01
N LEU A 353 9.90 -12.04 17.41
CA LEU A 353 10.41 -11.88 18.78
C LEU A 353 10.89 -10.45 19.05
N HIS A 354 11.39 -9.72 18.05
CA HIS A 354 11.64 -8.27 18.17
C HIS A 354 10.34 -7.49 18.38
N ILE A 355 9.29 -7.79 17.61
CA ILE A 355 7.96 -7.19 17.76
C ILE A 355 7.41 -7.45 19.17
N LEU A 356 7.46 -8.70 19.63
CA LEU A 356 7.03 -9.06 20.99
C LEU A 356 7.84 -8.33 22.07
N ALA A 357 9.16 -8.24 21.89
CA ALA A 357 10.04 -7.48 22.78
C ALA A 357 9.79 -5.97 22.72
N SER A 358 9.17 -5.47 21.66
CA SER A 358 8.79 -4.06 21.51
C SER A 358 7.41 -3.75 22.10
N LEU A 359 6.64 -4.73 22.57
CA LEU A 359 5.32 -4.49 23.17
C LEU A 359 5.40 -4.15 24.66
N THR A 360 4.61 -3.16 25.08
CA THR A 360 4.21 -2.94 26.49
C THR A 360 3.44 -4.14 27.04
N ASP A 361 3.19 -4.21 28.35
CA ASP A 361 2.53 -5.38 28.97
C ASP A 361 1.05 -5.52 28.60
N SER A 362 0.39 -4.42 28.21
CA SER A 362 -0.96 -4.41 27.63
C SER A 362 -0.95 -4.29 26.10
N GLY A 363 0.23 -4.44 25.49
CA GLY A 363 0.42 -4.18 24.06
C GLY A 363 -0.16 -5.26 23.16
N ARG A 364 -0.42 -4.86 21.91
CA ARG A 364 -0.93 -5.71 20.83
C ARG A 364 -0.16 -5.50 19.53
N ALA A 365 -0.02 -6.57 18.74
CA ALA A 365 0.62 -6.49 17.44
C ALA A 365 -0.13 -7.27 16.38
N GLY A 366 -0.05 -6.78 15.15
CA GLY A 366 -0.56 -7.44 13.96
C GLY A 366 0.56 -7.57 12.93
N VAL A 367 0.88 -8.80 12.55
CA VAL A 367 2.08 -9.10 11.78
C VAL A 367 1.72 -9.89 10.53
N VAL A 368 2.12 -9.38 9.36
CA VAL A 368 2.11 -10.17 8.12
C VAL A 368 3.33 -11.08 8.14
N CYS A 369 3.13 -12.39 8.02
CA CYS A 369 4.20 -13.37 8.04
C CYS A 369 3.93 -14.54 7.07
N PRO A 370 4.97 -15.26 6.61
CA PRO A 370 4.77 -16.43 5.78
C PRO A 370 4.14 -17.56 6.61
N GLN A 371 3.25 -18.36 6.02
CA GLN A 371 2.58 -19.46 6.73
C GLN A 371 3.58 -20.49 7.30
N GLY A 372 4.81 -20.55 6.79
CA GLY A 372 5.86 -21.39 7.34
C GLY A 372 6.07 -21.23 8.85
N VAL A 373 5.88 -20.04 9.41
CA VAL A 373 6.02 -19.81 10.87
C VAL A 373 5.05 -20.67 11.69
N LEU A 374 3.91 -21.04 11.10
CA LEU A 374 2.83 -21.78 11.76
C LEU A 374 3.19 -23.26 11.98
N PHE A 375 4.07 -23.84 11.16
CA PHE A 375 4.27 -25.30 11.13
C PHE A 375 5.71 -25.76 10.90
N ARG A 376 6.64 -24.88 10.53
CA ARG A 376 8.05 -25.24 10.34
C ARG A 376 8.68 -25.59 11.69
N GLY A 377 9.63 -26.53 11.65
CA GLY A 377 10.22 -27.14 12.84
C GLY A 377 9.40 -28.30 13.37
N GLN A 378 10.09 -29.35 13.78
CA GLN A 378 9.53 -30.59 14.29
C GLN A 378 9.66 -30.70 15.81
N PRO A 379 8.77 -31.45 16.48
CA PRO A 379 8.92 -31.80 17.89
C PRO A 379 10.11 -32.74 18.12
N GLU A 380 10.41 -32.98 19.40
CA GLU A 380 11.33 -34.02 19.82
C GLU A 380 10.76 -35.39 19.42
N ILE A 381 11.61 -36.24 18.82
CA ILE A 381 11.24 -37.61 18.44
C ILE A 381 12.22 -38.57 19.11
N GLU A 382 11.68 -39.58 19.78
CA GLU A 382 12.42 -40.78 20.18
C GLU A 382 11.93 -41.97 19.35
N GLU A 383 12.80 -42.49 18.48
CA GLU A 383 12.49 -43.61 17.57
C GLU A 383 13.47 -44.77 17.78
N GLU A 384 12.97 -46.01 17.78
CA GLU A 384 13.80 -47.22 17.76
C GLU A 384 14.51 -47.32 16.41
N THR A 385 15.83 -47.49 16.40
CA THR A 385 16.60 -47.54 15.15
C THR A 385 16.55 -48.90 14.45
N GLY A 386 15.85 -49.88 15.04
CA GLY A 386 15.90 -51.28 14.61
C GLY A 386 17.24 -51.98 14.86
N GLU A 387 18.20 -51.31 15.51
CA GLU A 387 19.46 -51.90 15.95
C GLU A 387 19.38 -52.23 17.44
N PHE A 388 20.00 -53.32 17.86
CA PHE A 388 20.13 -53.65 19.27
C PHE A 388 21.53 -53.27 19.77
N ASP A 389 21.63 -52.82 21.02
CA ASP A 389 22.91 -52.65 21.71
C ASP A 389 23.52 -54.01 22.07
N LYS A 390 24.68 -53.99 22.72
CA LYS A 390 25.41 -55.21 23.09
C LYS A 390 24.69 -56.07 24.13
N ASP A 391 23.70 -55.49 24.81
CA ASP A 391 22.91 -56.13 25.86
C ASP A 391 21.54 -56.58 25.33
N GLY A 392 21.26 -56.40 24.04
CA GLY A 392 20.03 -56.81 23.37
C GLY A 392 18.87 -55.83 23.51
N ASN A 393 19.12 -54.58 23.95
CA ASN A 393 18.09 -53.54 24.01
C ASN A 393 18.02 -52.76 22.69
N PRO A 394 16.83 -52.37 22.22
CA PRO A 394 16.71 -51.53 21.03
C PRO A 394 17.39 -50.19 21.27
N LYS A 395 18.27 -49.80 20.34
CA LYS A 395 18.90 -48.48 20.34
C LYS A 395 17.83 -47.45 20.00
N MET A 396 17.73 -46.45 20.86
CA MET A 396 16.88 -45.29 20.64
C MET A 396 17.69 -44.19 19.95
N LYS A 397 17.13 -43.60 18.90
CA LYS A 397 17.63 -42.37 18.31
C LYS A 397 16.72 -41.24 18.77
N ARG A 398 17.35 -40.30 19.47
CA ARG A 398 16.68 -39.09 19.96
C ARG A 398 17.03 -37.92 19.07
N ARG A 399 16.03 -37.34 18.42
CA ARG A 399 16.15 -36.07 17.70
C ARG A 399 15.49 -35.00 18.55
N LYS A 400 16.27 -34.00 18.97
CA LYS A 400 15.75 -32.83 19.69
C LYS A 400 14.74 -32.08 18.82
N ALA A 401 13.82 -31.38 19.47
CA ALA A 401 12.92 -30.44 18.80
C ALA A 401 13.71 -29.33 18.09
N ASP A 402 13.18 -28.86 16.96
CA ASP A 402 13.71 -27.72 16.24
C ASP A 402 13.42 -26.42 17.00
N ASP A 403 14.33 -25.43 16.90
CA ASP A 403 14.20 -24.18 17.66
C ASP A 403 12.90 -23.42 17.36
N GLU A 404 12.38 -23.47 16.14
CA GLU A 404 11.11 -22.81 15.79
C GLU A 404 9.88 -23.50 16.37
N HIS A 405 9.91 -24.83 16.51
CA HIS A 405 8.86 -25.55 17.24
C HIS A 405 8.85 -25.09 18.70
N LEU A 406 10.02 -25.00 19.32
CA LEU A 406 10.16 -24.53 20.70
C LEU A 406 9.77 -23.06 20.89
N ILE A 407 10.08 -22.18 19.93
CA ILE A 407 9.64 -20.78 19.96
C ILE A 407 8.11 -20.71 19.87
N ARG A 408 7.50 -21.42 18.92
CA ARG A 408 6.04 -21.44 18.74
C ARG A 408 5.32 -22.00 19.95
N GLN A 409 5.81 -23.10 20.50
CA GLN A 409 5.34 -23.66 21.77
C GLN A 409 5.38 -22.61 22.88
N ALA A 410 6.52 -21.95 23.10
CA ALA A 410 6.65 -20.93 24.13
C ALA A 410 5.70 -19.73 23.94
N LEU A 411 5.44 -19.31 22.70
CA LEU A 411 4.47 -18.24 22.39
C LEU A 411 3.04 -18.66 22.76
N LEU A 412 2.66 -19.90 22.48
CA LEU A 412 1.33 -20.45 22.77
C LEU A 412 1.12 -20.68 24.28
N GLU A 413 2.10 -21.30 24.95
CA GLU A 413 2.07 -21.52 26.40
C GLU A 413 2.04 -20.20 27.19
N SER A 414 2.71 -19.17 26.67
CA SER A 414 2.67 -17.81 27.22
C SER A 414 1.39 -17.05 26.86
N ARG A 415 0.45 -17.66 26.13
CA ARG A 415 -0.84 -17.09 25.71
C ARG A 415 -0.68 -15.80 24.90
N LEU A 416 0.36 -15.70 24.07
CA LEU A 416 0.69 -14.48 23.34
C LEU A 416 0.01 -14.39 21.97
N ILE A 417 -0.34 -15.54 21.36
CA ILE A 417 -1.02 -15.61 20.06
C ILE A 417 -2.53 -15.55 20.29
N ASP A 418 -3.21 -14.52 19.77
CA ASP A 418 -4.65 -14.33 19.91
C ASP A 418 -5.45 -14.89 18.73
N ALA A 419 -4.94 -14.69 17.51
CA ALA A 419 -5.55 -15.17 16.28
C ALA A 419 -4.52 -15.37 15.15
N ILE A 420 -4.86 -16.26 14.21
CA ILE A 420 -4.15 -16.48 12.94
C ILE A 420 -5.17 -16.44 11.80
N ILE A 421 -4.86 -15.67 10.77
CA ILE A 421 -5.72 -15.51 9.59
C ILE A 421 -4.91 -15.84 8.34
N SER A 422 -5.17 -16.96 7.66
CA SER A 422 -4.50 -17.23 6.38
C SER A 422 -5.06 -16.35 5.28
N LEU A 423 -4.19 -15.72 4.52
CA LEU A 423 -4.58 -14.92 3.37
C LEU A 423 -4.58 -15.78 2.09
N PRO A 424 -5.35 -15.38 1.05
CA PRO A 424 -5.23 -15.99 -0.27
C PRO A 424 -3.78 -15.94 -0.81
N LEU A 425 -3.44 -16.90 -1.67
CA LEU A 425 -2.17 -16.87 -2.41
C LEU A 425 -2.08 -15.64 -3.31
N ASN A 426 -0.88 -15.24 -3.68
CA ASN A 426 -0.63 -14.15 -4.65
C ASN A 426 -1.30 -12.80 -4.31
N VAL A 427 -1.67 -12.54 -3.05
CA VAL A 427 -2.17 -11.22 -2.62
C VAL A 427 -1.04 -10.19 -2.57
N PHE A 428 0.20 -10.65 -2.33
CA PHE A 428 1.39 -9.79 -2.33
C PHE A 428 2.11 -9.86 -3.67
N TYR A 429 2.64 -8.72 -4.12
CA TYR A 429 3.49 -8.64 -5.30
C TYR A 429 4.68 -9.59 -5.18
N GLY A 430 4.98 -10.33 -6.24
CA GLY A 430 6.23 -11.11 -6.38
C GLY A 430 6.43 -12.27 -5.42
N ALA A 431 5.56 -12.46 -4.45
CA ALA A 431 5.59 -13.56 -3.51
C ALA A 431 4.44 -14.53 -3.81
N GLY A 432 4.76 -15.65 -4.47
CA GLY A 432 3.89 -16.84 -4.47
C GLY A 432 3.85 -17.55 -3.11
N VAL A 433 4.49 -16.96 -2.09
CA VAL A 433 4.56 -17.51 -0.74
C VAL A 433 3.21 -17.30 -0.05
N PRO A 434 2.57 -18.36 0.47
CA PRO A 434 1.37 -18.23 1.27
C PRO A 434 1.63 -17.37 2.51
N ALA A 435 0.84 -16.31 2.70
CA ALA A 435 0.95 -15.40 3.83
C ALA A 435 -0.20 -15.62 4.83
N CYS A 436 0.02 -15.15 6.05
CA CYS A 436 -0.99 -15.07 7.09
C CYS A 436 -0.78 -13.83 7.97
N LEU A 437 -1.83 -13.44 8.67
CA LEU A 437 -1.79 -12.45 9.74
C LEU A 437 -1.65 -13.19 11.06
N LEU A 438 -0.62 -12.84 11.83
CA LEU A 438 -0.40 -13.29 13.19
C LEU A 438 -0.75 -12.14 14.14
N ILE A 439 -1.78 -12.34 14.97
CA ILE A 439 -2.22 -11.35 15.95
C ILE A 439 -1.67 -11.73 17.32
N LEU A 440 -0.86 -10.85 17.90
CA LEU A 440 -0.27 -10.99 19.22
C LEU A 440 -0.95 -10.04 20.19
N LYS A 441 -1.27 -10.51 21.40
CA LYS A 441 -1.86 -9.67 22.46
C LYS A 441 -1.37 -10.15 23.81
N LYS A 442 -0.75 -9.25 24.59
CA LYS A 442 -0.23 -9.59 25.93
C LYS A 442 -1.30 -9.54 27.01
N ASP A 443 -2.29 -8.67 26.85
CA ASP A 443 -3.44 -8.56 27.75
C ASP A 443 -4.70 -9.11 27.06
N ARG A 444 -4.89 -10.42 27.14
CA ARG A 444 -6.01 -11.12 26.48
C ARG A 444 -7.20 -11.21 27.44
N PRO A 445 -8.44 -11.05 26.94
CA PRO A 445 -9.63 -11.28 27.76
C PRO A 445 -9.62 -12.70 28.34
N ALA A 446 -9.97 -12.82 29.63
CA ALA A 446 -9.92 -14.09 30.36
C ALA A 446 -10.68 -15.23 29.65
N GLU A 447 -11.85 -14.92 29.11
CA GLU A 447 -12.76 -15.84 28.40
C GLU A 447 -12.15 -16.52 27.16
N ARG A 448 -11.10 -15.92 26.58
CA ARG A 448 -10.39 -16.46 25.39
C ARG A 448 -8.89 -16.65 25.59
N SER A 449 -8.38 -16.45 26.81
CA SER A 449 -6.95 -16.49 27.12
C SER A 449 -6.28 -17.85 26.82
N ASP A 450 -7.00 -18.96 26.99
CA ASP A 450 -6.55 -20.33 26.67
C ASP A 450 -7.04 -20.83 25.30
N LYS A 451 -7.40 -19.92 24.40
CA LYS A 451 -7.90 -20.25 23.05
C LYS A 451 -7.13 -19.49 21.99
N VAL A 452 -7.18 -19.95 20.74
CA VAL A 452 -6.65 -19.24 19.56
C VAL A 452 -7.71 -19.28 18.47
N LEU A 453 -8.00 -18.13 17.85
CA LEU A 453 -8.88 -18.07 16.69
C LEU A 453 -8.08 -18.37 15.41
N LEU A 454 -8.52 -19.34 14.63
CA LEU A 454 -7.97 -19.67 13.32
C LEU A 454 -9.00 -19.33 12.25
N VAL A 455 -8.63 -18.50 11.28
CA VAL A 455 -9.52 -18.08 10.17
C VAL A 455 -8.89 -18.46 8.84
N TYR A 456 -9.62 -19.23 8.03
CA TYR A 456 -9.23 -19.62 6.69
C TYR A 456 -9.80 -18.63 5.65
N ALA A 457 -9.11 -17.50 5.45
CA ALA A 457 -9.55 -16.46 4.52
C ALA A 457 -9.05 -16.67 3.07
N ALA A 458 -8.48 -17.83 2.75
CA ALA A 458 -7.92 -18.09 1.42
C ALA A 458 -8.96 -18.52 0.36
N ARG A 459 -10.25 -18.63 0.72
CA ARG A 459 -11.34 -19.06 -0.19
C ARG A 459 -11.89 -17.96 -1.08
N HIS A 460 -11.93 -16.72 -0.58
CA HIS A 460 -12.67 -15.64 -1.23
C HIS A 460 -11.73 -14.51 -1.64
N TYR A 461 -11.60 -14.32 -2.95
CA TYR A 461 -10.82 -13.25 -3.57
C TYR A 461 -11.28 -13.07 -5.02
N ARG A 462 -10.81 -12.01 -5.68
CA ARG A 462 -10.86 -11.86 -7.14
C ARG A 462 -9.49 -12.19 -7.72
N GLU A 463 -9.45 -13.16 -8.61
CA GLU A 463 -8.23 -13.46 -9.38
C GLU A 463 -8.00 -12.37 -10.43
N LEU A 464 -6.80 -11.78 -10.44
CA LEU A 464 -6.33 -10.89 -11.51
C LEU A 464 -5.05 -11.47 -12.13
N SER A 465 -4.61 -10.91 -13.25
CA SER A 465 -3.48 -11.47 -14.02
C SER A 465 -2.17 -11.55 -13.25
N ASN A 466 -1.91 -10.60 -12.34
CA ASN A 466 -0.62 -10.44 -11.67
C ASN A 466 -0.69 -10.68 -10.15
N GLN A 467 -1.88 -10.56 -9.56
CA GLN A 467 -2.11 -10.74 -8.12
C GLN A 467 -3.58 -11.05 -7.84
N ASN A 468 -3.85 -11.65 -6.68
CA ASN A 468 -5.21 -11.79 -6.17
C ASN A 468 -5.60 -10.53 -5.39
N GLU A 469 -6.85 -10.13 -5.53
CA GLU A 469 -7.41 -8.94 -4.89
C GLU A 469 -8.42 -9.36 -3.81
N LEU A 470 -8.27 -8.79 -2.62
CA LEU A 470 -9.28 -8.85 -1.58
C LEU A 470 -10.35 -7.80 -1.89
N ARG A 471 -11.59 -8.23 -2.16
CA ARG A 471 -12.70 -7.30 -2.41
C ARG A 471 -13.27 -6.78 -1.09
N PRO A 472 -14.07 -5.69 -1.09
CA PRO A 472 -14.63 -5.14 0.15
C PRO A 472 -15.41 -6.17 0.99
N GLN A 473 -16.18 -7.05 0.36
CA GLN A 473 -16.90 -8.13 1.03
C GLN A 473 -15.98 -9.22 1.61
N ASP A 474 -14.79 -9.43 1.04
CA ASP A 474 -13.81 -10.40 1.55
C ASP A 474 -13.16 -9.84 2.82
N VAL A 475 -12.84 -8.54 2.83
CA VAL A 475 -12.41 -7.81 4.04
C VAL A 475 -13.46 -7.91 5.15
N MET A 476 -14.75 -7.72 4.83
CA MET A 476 -15.84 -7.86 5.79
C MET A 476 -15.88 -9.25 6.43
N ARG A 477 -15.77 -10.33 5.63
CA ARG A 477 -15.75 -11.71 6.17
C ARG A 477 -14.66 -11.88 7.22
N ILE A 478 -13.44 -11.42 6.93
CA ILE A 478 -12.30 -11.55 7.84
C ILE A 478 -12.55 -10.80 9.15
N LEU A 479 -13.01 -9.55 9.06
CA LEU A 479 -13.27 -8.71 10.24
C LEU A 479 -14.41 -9.26 11.09
N VAL A 480 -15.51 -9.71 10.46
CA VAL A 480 -16.63 -10.34 11.19
C VAL A 480 -16.14 -11.58 11.93
N HIS A 481 -15.36 -12.46 11.30
CA HIS A 481 -14.81 -13.63 11.99
C HIS A 481 -13.93 -13.26 13.18
N TYR A 482 -13.05 -12.26 13.01
CA TYR A 482 -12.17 -11.80 14.09
C TYR A 482 -12.94 -11.22 15.29
N HIS A 483 -13.85 -10.26 15.04
CA HIS A 483 -14.57 -9.57 16.10
C HIS A 483 -15.67 -10.43 16.74
N ALA A 484 -16.30 -11.34 15.98
CA ALA A 484 -17.23 -12.32 16.54
C ALA A 484 -16.48 -13.31 17.42
N TYR A 485 -15.27 -13.73 17.02
CA TYR A 485 -14.46 -14.72 17.75
C TYR A 485 -15.28 -15.99 18.08
N GLY A 486 -16.05 -16.47 17.10
CA GLY A 486 -16.93 -17.63 17.23
C GLY A 486 -18.28 -17.37 17.93
N ASP A 487 -18.56 -16.15 18.39
CA ASP A 487 -19.80 -15.79 19.06
C ASP A 487 -20.90 -15.37 18.05
N PRO A 488 -21.95 -16.18 17.85
CA PRO A 488 -23.02 -15.87 16.90
C PRO A 488 -23.86 -14.65 17.30
N GLU A 489 -23.93 -14.29 18.59
CA GLU A 489 -24.76 -13.17 19.06
C GLU A 489 -24.23 -11.82 18.58
N LYS A 490 -22.92 -11.74 18.30
CA LYS A 490 -22.27 -10.51 17.81
C LYS A 490 -22.46 -10.29 16.32
N VAL A 491 -22.68 -11.35 15.54
CA VAL A 491 -22.52 -11.37 14.08
C VAL A 491 -23.44 -10.38 13.38
N SER A 492 -24.73 -10.34 13.72
CA SER A 492 -25.67 -9.41 13.06
C SER A 492 -25.27 -7.94 13.28
N SER A 493 -24.81 -7.59 14.47
CA SER A 493 -24.36 -6.22 14.77
C SER A 493 -23.07 -5.86 14.01
N LEU A 494 -22.12 -6.80 13.94
CA LEU A 494 -20.85 -6.64 13.22
C LEU A 494 -21.07 -6.54 11.71
N VAL A 495 -21.93 -7.38 11.14
CA VAL A 495 -22.32 -7.35 9.73
C VAL A 495 -22.92 -5.98 9.38
N ASN A 496 -23.88 -5.49 10.16
CA ASN A 496 -24.47 -4.18 9.92
C ASN A 496 -23.41 -3.07 9.98
N PHE A 497 -22.58 -3.07 11.02
CA PHE A 497 -21.52 -2.07 11.19
C PHE A 497 -20.53 -2.05 10.01
N HIS A 498 -20.01 -3.21 9.62
CA HIS A 498 -19.05 -3.31 8.52
C HIS A 498 -19.70 -3.03 7.16
N ARG A 499 -20.92 -3.51 6.91
CA ARG A 499 -21.67 -3.22 5.68
C ARG A 499 -21.87 -1.72 5.51
N ASP A 500 -22.39 -1.04 6.52
CA ASP A 500 -22.69 0.40 6.44
C ASP A 500 -21.40 1.21 6.21
N ARG A 501 -20.30 0.82 6.85
CA ARG A 501 -18.99 1.42 6.61
C ARG A 501 -18.52 1.21 5.18
N ILE A 502 -18.55 -0.03 4.70
CA ILE A 502 -18.07 -0.38 3.37
C ILE A 502 -18.93 0.28 2.29
N HIS A 503 -20.25 0.35 2.46
CA HIS A 503 -21.14 1.09 1.57
C HIS A 503 -20.74 2.57 1.47
N ARG A 504 -20.46 3.25 2.60
CA ARG A 504 -19.95 4.64 2.56
C ARG A 504 -18.64 4.77 1.78
N LEU A 505 -17.74 3.81 1.91
CA LEU A 505 -16.47 3.80 1.16
C LEU A 505 -16.71 3.58 -0.34
N ILE A 506 -17.65 2.70 -0.71
CA ILE A 506 -18.04 2.48 -2.10
C ILE A 506 -18.69 3.74 -2.68
N ASP A 507 -19.58 4.39 -1.94
CA ASP A 507 -20.25 5.63 -2.38
C ASP A 507 -19.23 6.76 -2.58
N GLN A 508 -18.27 6.89 -1.67
CA GLN A 508 -17.19 7.87 -1.81
C GLN A 508 -16.34 7.58 -3.07
N ARG A 509 -15.95 6.32 -3.30
CA ARG A 509 -15.18 5.93 -4.50
C ARG A 509 -15.98 6.14 -5.79
N GLU A 510 -17.28 5.83 -5.78
CA GLU A 510 -18.18 6.07 -6.91
C GLU A 510 -18.25 7.57 -7.24
N GLN A 511 -18.40 8.42 -6.22
CA GLN A 511 -18.41 9.86 -6.38
C GLN A 511 -17.06 10.37 -6.92
N GLU A 512 -15.95 9.99 -6.29
CA GLU A 512 -14.60 10.38 -6.71
C GLU A 512 -14.30 9.93 -8.14
N GLU A 513 -14.71 8.72 -8.53
CA GLU A 513 -14.58 8.20 -9.89
C GLU A 513 -15.45 8.97 -10.89
N GLY A 514 -16.68 9.32 -10.51
CA GLY A 514 -17.58 10.13 -11.31
C GLY A 514 -17.01 11.53 -11.58
N GLU A 515 -16.63 12.24 -10.51
CA GLU A 515 -15.98 13.57 -10.59
C GLU A 515 -14.70 13.52 -11.42
N ARG A 516 -13.93 12.44 -11.25
CA ARG A 516 -12.75 12.15 -12.05
C ARG A 516 -13.10 12.03 -13.53
N ILE A 517 -14.04 11.17 -13.92
CA ILE A 517 -14.41 11.00 -15.34
C ILE A 517 -14.95 12.32 -15.90
N GLU A 518 -15.79 13.05 -15.16
CA GLU A 518 -16.30 14.36 -15.57
C GLU A 518 -15.18 15.36 -15.89
N ALA A 519 -14.18 15.45 -15.02
CA ALA A 519 -13.03 16.31 -15.22
C ALA A 519 -12.20 15.95 -16.47
N GLU A 520 -12.23 14.69 -16.94
CA GLU A 520 -11.48 14.26 -18.15
C GLU A 520 -12.01 14.93 -19.40
N TYR A 521 -13.33 15.01 -19.46
CA TYR A 521 -14.07 15.43 -20.64
C TYR A 521 -14.53 16.88 -20.55
N GLN A 522 -14.20 17.59 -19.47
CA GLN A 522 -14.62 18.97 -19.24
C GLN A 522 -14.22 19.90 -20.40
N SER A 523 -12.97 19.81 -20.89
CA SER A 523 -12.52 20.61 -22.04
C SER A 523 -13.33 20.33 -23.31
N ASP A 524 -13.72 19.07 -23.54
CA ASP A 524 -14.55 18.69 -24.68
C ASP A 524 -15.99 19.18 -24.50
N ALA A 525 -16.53 19.16 -23.29
CA ALA A 525 -17.85 19.67 -22.93
C ALA A 525 -17.93 21.19 -23.14
N ASP A 526 -16.93 21.94 -22.68
CA ASP A 526 -16.85 23.39 -22.87
C ASP A 526 -16.79 23.75 -24.36
N LYS A 527 -15.98 23.02 -25.15
CA LYS A 527 -15.91 23.20 -26.61
C LYS A 527 -17.25 22.89 -27.29
N LEU A 528 -17.96 21.87 -26.84
CA LEU A 528 -19.27 21.52 -27.39
C LEU A 528 -20.28 22.65 -27.14
N ALA A 529 -20.33 23.20 -25.92
CA ALA A 529 -21.20 24.31 -25.59
C ALA A 529 -20.93 25.56 -26.45
N VAL A 530 -19.66 25.87 -26.72
CA VAL A 530 -19.27 26.97 -27.61
C VAL A 530 -19.73 26.72 -29.05
N ILE A 531 -19.57 25.48 -29.55
CA ILE A 531 -19.99 25.11 -30.91
C ILE A 531 -21.51 25.13 -31.05
N ASP A 532 -22.24 24.66 -30.05
CA ASP A 532 -23.70 24.69 -30.02
C ASP A 532 -24.23 26.12 -30.08
N ALA A 533 -23.65 27.03 -29.28
CA ALA A 533 -23.98 28.45 -29.33
C ALA A 533 -23.68 29.07 -30.72
N ALA A 534 -22.50 28.76 -31.28
CA ALA A 534 -22.10 29.24 -32.60
C ALA A 534 -23.01 28.70 -33.74
N LEU A 535 -23.48 27.46 -33.62
CA LEU A 535 -24.44 26.86 -34.56
C LEU A 535 -25.77 27.58 -34.52
N VAL A 536 -26.31 27.84 -33.33
CA VAL A 536 -27.57 28.58 -33.14
C VAL A 536 -27.45 29.97 -33.77
N GLU A 537 -26.38 30.69 -33.47
CA GLU A 537 -26.15 32.03 -34.01
C GLU A 537 -25.99 32.03 -35.54
N THR A 538 -25.18 31.10 -36.08
CA THR A 538 -24.92 31.02 -37.52
C THR A 538 -26.19 30.63 -38.29
N ARG A 539 -27.00 29.69 -37.76
CA ARG A 539 -28.31 29.33 -38.33
C ARG A 539 -29.28 30.52 -38.32
N ALA A 540 -29.29 31.30 -37.25
CA ALA A 540 -30.12 32.52 -37.16
C ALA A 540 -29.69 33.59 -38.18
N LYS A 541 -28.37 33.82 -38.33
CA LYS A 541 -27.82 34.75 -39.35
C LYS A 541 -28.13 34.29 -40.77
N ARG A 542 -27.95 33.00 -41.06
CA ARG A 542 -28.25 32.38 -42.36
C ARG A 542 -29.71 32.63 -42.79
N LYS A 543 -30.68 32.54 -41.87
CA LYS A 543 -32.10 32.81 -42.16
C LYS A 543 -32.37 34.25 -42.62
N LYS A 544 -31.51 35.21 -42.26
CA LYS A 544 -31.67 36.64 -42.61
C LYS A 544 -30.91 37.05 -43.89
N MET A 545 -30.06 36.18 -44.43
CA MET A 545 -29.25 36.47 -45.62
C MET A 545 -30.05 36.33 -46.91
N ILE A 546 -29.86 37.26 -47.84
CA ILE A 546 -30.56 37.29 -49.13
C ILE A 546 -29.62 36.94 -50.29
N GLN A 547 -28.32 37.25 -50.18
CA GLN A 547 -27.35 36.96 -51.23
C GLN A 547 -26.93 35.49 -51.23
N ARG A 548 -27.01 34.83 -52.40
CA ARG A 548 -26.64 33.40 -52.58
C ARG A 548 -25.21 33.07 -52.16
N ILE A 549 -24.26 33.98 -52.38
CA ILE A 549 -22.85 33.77 -52.03
C ILE A 549 -22.68 33.70 -50.51
N GLU A 550 -23.31 34.63 -49.78
CA GLU A 550 -23.30 34.67 -48.31
C GLU A 550 -24.01 33.47 -47.69
N GLN A 551 -25.16 33.06 -48.26
CA GLN A 551 -25.87 31.85 -47.84
C GLN A 551 -24.99 30.60 -48.00
N LYS A 552 -24.30 30.44 -49.14
CA LYS A 552 -23.42 29.28 -49.38
C LYS A 552 -22.22 29.25 -48.43
N ALA A 553 -21.66 30.42 -48.09
CA ALA A 553 -20.59 30.52 -47.10
C ALA A 553 -21.10 30.14 -45.68
N ALA A 554 -22.29 30.62 -45.31
CA ALA A 554 -22.92 30.29 -44.03
C ALA A 554 -23.28 28.80 -43.92
N ASP A 555 -23.82 28.20 -44.97
CA ASP A 555 -24.16 26.77 -45.01
C ASP A 555 -22.90 25.89 -44.89
N THR A 556 -21.79 26.26 -45.54
CA THR A 556 -20.49 25.58 -45.37
C THR A 556 -20.00 25.66 -43.92
N LYS A 557 -20.14 26.83 -43.28
CA LYS A 557 -19.75 27.03 -41.87
C LYS A 557 -20.61 26.21 -40.92
N ILE A 558 -21.93 26.17 -41.14
CA ILE A 558 -22.87 25.33 -40.38
C ILE A 558 -22.46 23.86 -40.51
N HIS A 559 -22.22 23.36 -41.71
CA HIS A 559 -21.81 21.97 -41.92
C HIS A 559 -20.50 21.63 -41.19
N THR A 560 -19.53 22.56 -41.19
CA THR A 560 -18.27 22.39 -40.45
C THR A 560 -18.52 22.30 -38.95
N LEU A 561 -19.33 23.20 -38.39
CA LEU A 561 -19.66 23.21 -36.97
C LEU A 561 -20.49 21.97 -36.57
N GLU A 562 -21.43 21.51 -37.41
CA GLU A 562 -22.20 20.27 -37.18
C GLU A 562 -21.28 19.05 -37.11
N LYS A 563 -20.28 18.96 -38.00
CA LYS A 563 -19.29 17.88 -37.96
C LYS A 563 -18.48 17.89 -36.66
N GLN A 564 -18.10 19.08 -36.17
CA GLN A 564 -17.40 19.21 -34.90
C GLN A 564 -18.31 18.90 -33.70
N GLN A 565 -19.56 19.35 -33.74
CA GLN A 565 -20.60 19.04 -32.76
C GLN A 565 -20.75 17.53 -32.61
N VAL A 566 -20.99 16.80 -33.70
CA VAL A 566 -21.11 15.33 -33.70
C VAL A 566 -19.88 14.66 -33.07
N LYS A 567 -18.67 15.09 -33.45
CA LYS A 567 -17.44 14.53 -32.89
C LYS A 567 -17.33 14.72 -31.37
N LEU A 568 -17.68 15.90 -30.86
CA LEU A 568 -17.63 16.19 -29.43
C LEU A 568 -18.79 15.49 -28.68
N SER A 569 -19.98 15.44 -29.26
CA SER A 569 -21.12 14.71 -28.68
C SER A 569 -20.82 13.22 -28.50
N VAL A 570 -20.07 12.58 -29.40
CA VAL A 570 -19.60 11.20 -29.23
C VAL A 570 -18.69 11.08 -27.99
N LYS A 571 -17.79 12.03 -27.76
CA LYS A 571 -16.94 12.02 -26.56
C LYS A 571 -17.74 12.22 -25.27
N ILE A 572 -18.75 13.10 -25.29
CA ILE A 572 -19.64 13.29 -24.14
C ILE A 572 -20.46 12.02 -23.87
N ALA A 573 -20.94 11.34 -24.91
CA ALA A 573 -21.59 10.05 -24.74
C ALA A 573 -20.64 8.98 -24.15
N GLN A 574 -19.36 8.98 -24.55
CA GLN A 574 -18.35 8.10 -23.95
C GLN A 574 -18.12 8.40 -22.46
N ARG A 575 -18.07 9.69 -22.09
CA ARG A 575 -18.00 10.11 -20.68
C ARG A 575 -19.18 9.54 -19.89
N ASP A 576 -20.40 9.76 -20.39
CA ASP A 576 -21.63 9.38 -19.69
C ASP A 576 -21.73 7.85 -19.53
N GLU A 577 -21.30 7.08 -20.53
CA GLU A 577 -21.23 5.62 -20.44
C GLU A 577 -20.19 5.16 -19.40
N ARG A 578 -19.01 5.80 -19.36
CA ARG A 578 -17.98 5.48 -18.35
C ARG A 578 -18.45 5.79 -16.93
N ILE A 579 -19.15 6.90 -16.73
CA ILE A 579 -19.78 7.23 -15.43
C ILE A 579 -20.83 6.16 -15.10
N ALA A 580 -21.69 5.80 -16.05
CA ALA A 580 -22.70 4.76 -15.84
C ALA A 580 -22.09 3.37 -15.52
N GLU A 581 -20.95 3.03 -16.12
CA GLU A 581 -20.17 1.83 -15.79
C GLU A 581 -19.62 1.88 -14.36
N ALA A 582 -19.03 3.01 -13.95
CA ALA A 582 -18.55 3.19 -12.57
C ALA A 582 -19.70 3.02 -11.55
N ARG A 583 -20.87 3.61 -11.82
CA ARG A 583 -22.07 3.45 -10.97
C ARG A 583 -22.57 2.01 -10.90
N ARG A 584 -22.60 1.31 -12.04
CA ARG A 584 -22.97 -0.12 -12.09
C ARG A 584 -22.04 -0.97 -11.25
N ARG A 585 -20.73 -0.76 -11.36
CA ARG A 585 -19.73 -1.48 -10.58
C ARG A 585 -19.88 -1.21 -9.07
N ALA A 586 -20.09 0.04 -8.69
CA ALA A 586 -20.35 0.40 -7.29
C ALA A 586 -21.62 -0.29 -6.74
N GLU A 587 -22.68 -0.37 -7.55
CA GLU A 587 -23.90 -1.08 -7.17
C GLU A 587 -23.69 -2.59 -7.02
N GLU A 588 -22.95 -3.20 -7.93
CA GLU A 588 -22.55 -4.61 -7.83
C GLU A 588 -21.75 -4.88 -6.55
N ASP A 589 -20.80 -4.00 -6.21
CA ASP A 589 -20.01 -4.10 -4.98
C ASP A 589 -20.90 -3.93 -3.73
N ARG A 590 -21.85 -2.98 -3.72
CA ARG A 590 -22.82 -2.80 -2.61
C ARG A 590 -23.68 -4.05 -2.42
N GLN A 591 -24.21 -4.60 -3.51
CA GLN A 591 -25.04 -5.79 -3.47
C GLN A 591 -24.22 -7.01 -3.03
N ALA A 592 -22.98 -7.14 -3.48
CA ALA A 592 -22.09 -8.20 -3.03
C ALA A 592 -21.84 -8.11 -1.52
N VAL A 593 -21.56 -6.92 -0.98
CA VAL A 593 -21.38 -6.74 0.47
C VAL A 593 -22.67 -7.11 1.22
N THR A 594 -23.85 -6.70 0.74
CA THR A 594 -25.13 -7.07 1.36
C THR A 594 -25.33 -8.59 1.38
N ASN A 595 -25.16 -9.25 0.23
CA ASN A 595 -25.33 -10.70 0.09
C ASN A 595 -24.41 -11.47 1.05
N VAL A 596 -23.16 -11.02 1.16
CA VAL A 596 -22.16 -11.61 2.05
C VAL A 596 -22.48 -11.37 3.52
N GLY A 597 -23.06 -10.22 3.84
CA GLY A 597 -23.57 -9.96 5.19
C GLY A 597 -24.64 -10.97 5.60
N ASP A 598 -25.59 -11.22 4.70
CA ASP A 598 -26.67 -12.19 4.94
C ASP A 598 -26.13 -13.63 5.00
N GLU A 599 -25.18 -13.98 4.13
CA GLU A 599 -24.45 -15.25 4.14
C GLU A 599 -23.73 -15.48 5.47
N LEU A 600 -23.05 -14.47 6.02
CA LEU A 600 -22.34 -14.58 7.30
C LEU A 600 -23.31 -14.84 8.46
N VAL A 601 -24.49 -14.22 8.47
CA VAL A 601 -25.51 -14.49 9.51
C VAL A 601 -26.00 -15.94 9.42
N VAL A 602 -26.23 -16.45 8.21
CA VAL A 602 -26.64 -17.86 8.00
C VAL A 602 -25.51 -18.81 8.36
N LEU A 603 -24.28 -18.51 7.96
CA LEU A 603 -23.09 -19.32 8.24
C LEU A 603 -22.87 -19.51 9.73
N TYR A 604 -23.07 -18.48 10.55
CA TYR A 604 -22.96 -18.60 12.01
C TYR A 604 -24.12 -19.33 12.68
N ALA A 605 -25.23 -19.58 11.95
CA ALA A 605 -26.31 -20.45 12.41
C ALA A 605 -26.04 -21.94 12.13
N ASP A 606 -25.03 -22.26 11.31
CA ASP A 606 -24.61 -23.62 10.95
C ASP A 606 -23.17 -23.88 11.44
N PRO A 607 -22.99 -24.58 12.59
CA PRO A 607 -21.67 -24.88 13.12
C PRO A 607 -20.78 -25.68 12.17
N ASP A 608 -21.33 -26.59 11.37
CA ASP A 608 -20.55 -27.43 10.45
C ASP A 608 -20.03 -26.59 9.27
N GLU A 609 -20.82 -25.62 8.81
CA GLU A 609 -20.37 -24.67 7.79
C GLU A 609 -19.34 -23.69 8.36
N LEU A 610 -19.55 -23.15 9.57
CA LEU A 610 -18.59 -22.25 10.22
C LEU A 610 -17.21 -22.90 10.37
N LEU A 611 -17.14 -24.20 10.69
CA LEU A 611 -15.89 -24.98 10.81
C LEU A 611 -15.05 -25.05 9.54
N LYS A 612 -15.62 -24.70 8.38
CA LYS A 612 -14.89 -24.61 7.10
C LYS A 612 -14.24 -23.24 6.87
N HIS A 613 -14.57 -22.25 7.69
CA HIS A 613 -14.13 -20.87 7.55
C HIS A 613 -13.34 -20.36 8.75
N ALA A 614 -13.79 -20.64 9.97
CA ALA A 614 -13.14 -20.19 11.18
C ALA A 614 -13.39 -21.13 12.36
N ARG A 615 -12.42 -21.22 13.26
CA ARG A 615 -12.55 -22.03 14.48
C ARG A 615 -11.81 -21.40 15.65
N VAL A 616 -12.43 -21.45 16.82
CA VAL A 616 -11.78 -21.13 18.09
C VAL A 616 -11.27 -22.43 18.69
N VAL A 617 -9.96 -22.58 18.79
CA VAL A 617 -9.28 -23.82 19.20
C VAL A 617 -8.68 -23.65 20.59
N GLY A 618 -8.84 -24.64 21.46
CA GLY A 618 -8.21 -24.65 22.78
C GLY A 618 -6.72 -24.96 22.72
N LEU A 619 -5.94 -24.47 23.70
CA LEU A 619 -4.50 -24.79 23.77
C LEU A 619 -4.21 -26.28 23.95
N ASP A 620 -5.11 -27.03 24.57
CA ASP A 620 -5.07 -28.49 24.72
C ASP A 620 -5.08 -29.20 23.37
N GLU A 621 -6.00 -28.83 22.47
CA GLU A 621 -6.05 -29.38 21.12
C GLU A 621 -4.82 -28.97 20.27
N ILE A 622 -4.30 -27.75 20.49
CA ILE A 622 -3.08 -27.30 19.82
C ILE A 622 -1.86 -28.10 20.31
N GLU A 623 -1.80 -28.44 21.60
CA GLU A 623 -0.77 -29.30 22.18
C GLU A 623 -0.85 -30.72 21.60
N GLU A 624 -2.06 -31.29 21.45
CA GLU A 624 -2.28 -32.58 20.77
C GLU A 624 -1.80 -32.57 19.32
N ASN A 625 -1.85 -31.41 18.67
CA ASN A 625 -1.31 -31.17 17.33
C ASN A 625 0.16 -30.74 17.33
N GLU A 626 0.91 -31.00 18.41
CA GLU A 626 2.34 -30.73 18.54
C GLU A 626 2.67 -29.25 18.29
N PHE A 627 1.79 -28.36 18.75
CA PHE A 627 1.86 -26.91 18.54
C PHE A 627 1.89 -26.50 17.07
N ASN A 628 1.49 -27.36 16.14
CA ASN A 628 1.44 -27.07 14.71
C ASN A 628 0.19 -26.28 14.38
N LEU A 629 0.34 -25.02 13.96
CA LEU A 629 -0.76 -24.10 13.68
C LEU A 629 -1.17 -24.08 12.20
N ASN A 630 -0.80 -25.10 11.43
CA ASN A 630 -1.24 -25.22 10.03
C ASN A 630 -2.77 -25.31 9.97
N ILE A 631 -3.41 -24.33 9.35
CA ILE A 631 -4.88 -24.17 9.39
C ILE A 631 -5.68 -25.41 8.95
N PRO A 632 -5.28 -26.16 7.91
CA PRO A 632 -5.96 -27.40 7.51
C PRO A 632 -6.03 -28.50 8.58
N ARG A 633 -5.29 -28.39 9.70
CA ARG A 633 -5.42 -29.30 10.84
C ARG A 633 -6.65 -29.02 11.70
N TYR A 634 -7.21 -27.82 11.61
CA TYR A 634 -8.25 -27.35 12.52
C TYR A 634 -9.52 -26.88 11.81
N VAL A 635 -9.38 -26.41 10.57
CA VAL A 635 -10.47 -25.91 9.73
C VAL A 635 -10.56 -26.82 8.52
N ASP A 636 -11.76 -27.26 8.17
CA ASP A 636 -11.96 -28.08 6.97
C ASP A 636 -11.80 -27.20 5.72
N THR A 637 -10.60 -27.24 5.13
CA THR A 637 -10.26 -26.47 3.94
C THR A 637 -10.66 -27.18 2.65
N PHE A 638 -11.28 -28.35 2.70
CA PHE A 638 -11.63 -29.11 1.50
C PHE A 638 -12.83 -28.46 0.80
N GLU A 639 -12.63 -28.08 -0.47
CA GLU A 639 -13.74 -27.75 -1.35
C GLU A 639 -14.14 -29.04 -2.10
N PRO A 640 -15.33 -29.60 -1.85
CA PRO A 640 -15.79 -30.74 -2.63
C PRO A 640 -15.90 -30.32 -4.09
N GLU A 641 -15.20 -31.03 -4.99
CA GLU A 641 -15.26 -30.75 -6.42
C GLU A 641 -16.73 -30.69 -6.86
N PRO A 642 -17.15 -29.62 -7.56
CA PRO A 642 -18.53 -29.49 -8.00
C PRO A 642 -18.85 -30.70 -8.87
N ARG A 643 -19.85 -31.49 -8.47
CA ARG A 643 -20.33 -32.61 -9.28
C ARG A 643 -21.01 -32.03 -10.51
N ILE A 644 -20.28 -31.97 -11.62
CA ILE A 644 -20.85 -31.60 -12.89
C ILE A 644 -21.64 -32.80 -13.40
N GLU A 645 -22.96 -32.69 -13.36
CA GLU A 645 -23.85 -33.60 -14.07
C GLU A 645 -23.49 -33.54 -15.56
N VAL A 646 -22.90 -34.62 -16.10
CA VAL A 646 -22.43 -34.69 -17.50
C VAL A 646 -23.50 -34.25 -18.48
N LYS A 647 -24.78 -34.52 -18.16
CA LYS A 647 -25.93 -34.10 -18.95
C LYS A 647 -26.10 -32.58 -19.00
N GLU A 648 -25.93 -31.89 -17.88
CA GLU A 648 -26.01 -30.43 -17.80
C GLU A 648 -24.84 -29.76 -18.51
N ALA A 649 -23.62 -30.32 -18.37
CA ALA A 649 -22.44 -29.84 -19.10
C ALA A 649 -22.63 -29.93 -20.62
N LEU A 650 -23.21 -31.02 -21.12
CA LEU A 650 -23.50 -31.19 -22.55
C LEU A 650 -24.57 -30.20 -23.04
N VAL A 651 -25.55 -29.85 -22.20
CA VAL A 651 -26.55 -28.82 -22.51
C VAL A 651 -25.91 -27.44 -22.52
N ALA A 652 -25.10 -27.11 -21.53
CA ALA A 652 -24.37 -25.85 -21.45
C ALA A 652 -23.43 -25.67 -22.64
N LEU A 653 -22.66 -26.71 -23.00
CA LEU A 653 -21.79 -26.71 -24.18
C LEU A 653 -22.57 -26.44 -25.46
N ARG A 654 -23.69 -27.14 -25.70
CA ARG A 654 -24.56 -26.90 -26.87
C ARG A 654 -25.11 -25.48 -26.91
N ASN A 655 -25.51 -24.94 -25.76
CA ASN A 655 -26.02 -23.57 -25.67
C ASN A 655 -24.92 -22.54 -25.96
N ILE A 656 -23.69 -22.77 -25.49
CA ILE A 656 -22.54 -21.91 -25.76
C ILE A 656 -22.15 -21.99 -27.24
N ASP A 657 -22.11 -23.18 -27.83
CA ASP A 657 -21.85 -23.36 -29.26
C ASP A 657 -22.90 -22.64 -30.12
N MET A 658 -24.17 -22.72 -29.74
CA MET A 658 -25.24 -21.96 -30.40
C MET A 658 -25.01 -20.46 -30.31
N LYS A 659 -24.70 -19.93 -29.12
CA LYS A 659 -24.41 -18.49 -28.93
C LYS A 659 -23.17 -18.04 -29.70
N ALA A 660 -22.14 -18.88 -29.76
CA ALA A 660 -20.93 -18.61 -30.53
C ALA A 660 -21.25 -18.53 -32.03
N SER A 661 -22.06 -19.47 -32.54
CA SER A 661 -22.51 -19.47 -33.93
C SER A 661 -23.42 -18.27 -34.27
N GLU A 662 -24.29 -17.87 -33.34
CA GLU A 662 -25.09 -16.64 -33.46
C GLU A 662 -24.20 -15.39 -33.52
N ALA A 663 -23.21 -15.28 -32.62
CA ALA A 663 -22.27 -14.18 -32.60
C ALA A 663 -21.42 -14.12 -33.89
N GLU A 664 -20.97 -15.28 -34.40
CA GLU A 664 -20.27 -15.39 -35.68
C GLU A 664 -21.15 -14.94 -36.84
N THR A 665 -22.43 -15.34 -36.86
CA THR A 665 -23.39 -14.93 -37.88
C THR A 665 -23.61 -13.41 -37.87
N ILE A 666 -23.73 -12.81 -36.67
CA ILE A 666 -23.83 -11.36 -36.50
C ILE A 666 -22.57 -10.67 -37.01
N LEU A 667 -21.39 -11.18 -36.66
CA LEU A 667 -20.11 -10.64 -37.12
C LEU A 667 -20.00 -10.68 -38.65
N MET A 668 -20.30 -11.83 -39.27
CA MET A 668 -20.29 -11.98 -40.72
C MET A 668 -21.29 -11.03 -41.41
N SER A 669 -22.47 -10.84 -40.84
CA SER A 669 -23.45 -9.86 -41.32
C SER A 669 -22.91 -8.43 -41.26
N LEU A 670 -22.23 -8.06 -40.18
CA LEU A 670 -21.60 -6.75 -40.03
C LEU A 670 -20.46 -6.56 -41.03
N LEU A 671 -19.57 -7.56 -41.18
CA LEU A 671 -18.46 -7.55 -42.14
C LEU A 671 -18.95 -7.42 -43.59
N ALA A 672 -20.03 -8.11 -43.95
CA ALA A 672 -20.65 -7.97 -45.26
C ALA A 672 -21.17 -6.54 -45.52
N LYS A 673 -21.76 -5.88 -44.52
CA LYS A 673 -22.25 -4.50 -44.63
C LYS A 673 -21.14 -3.47 -44.85
N ILE A 674 -19.91 -3.76 -44.42
CA ILE A 674 -18.74 -2.87 -44.58
C ILE A 674 -17.79 -3.29 -45.72
N GLY A 675 -18.20 -4.24 -46.57
CA GLY A 675 -17.51 -4.56 -47.82
C GLY A 675 -16.55 -5.75 -47.77
N TYR A 676 -16.54 -6.55 -46.70
CA TYR A 676 -15.68 -7.73 -46.54
C TYR A 676 -16.38 -9.07 -46.83
N GLY A 677 -17.53 -9.06 -47.52
CA GLY A 677 -18.44 -10.21 -47.67
C GLY A 677 -17.96 -11.41 -48.51
N SER A 678 -16.66 -11.59 -48.74
CA SER A 678 -16.12 -12.72 -49.50
C SER A 678 -14.75 -13.18 -48.97
N LEU A 679 -14.66 -13.46 -47.68
CA LEU A 679 -13.57 -14.26 -47.09
C LEU A 679 -14.13 -15.62 -46.66
#